data_AF-A2DUW6-F1
#
_entry.id   AF-A2DUW6-F1
#
_cell.length_a   1.000
_cell.length_b   1.000
_cell.length_c   1.000
_cell.angle_alpha   90.00
_cell.angle_beta   90.00
_cell.angle_gamma   90.00
#
_symmetry.space_group_name_H-M   'P 1'
#
loop_
_entity.id
_entity.type
_entity.pdbx_description
1 polymer ?
#
loop_
_entity_poly.entity_id
_entity_poly.type
_entity_poly.pdbx_seq_one_letter_code
_entity_poly.pdbx_strand_id
1 'polypeptide(L)'
;MKLKGHVVHIPMSSETALSLDELEKTVAEFNQLGGFKMGSAAGILGRKLQSLFIKNIRMMRGCFLMELFALDNSKLFSSTKVPGIFHNIYNQPPRATSRYPQIFIQTLAFQIHTIYEKPLELAKAISTFFVKDKTGQNYFAYSTFPAIFSYFLGQEFSRSASLFLIGLIYETKDVNFIENLIESYFKAVPIFYTRLWAALTDAYVNFPREYDNDYIFNVFTNCLSSSLCHLTEFHVNVFASYAVTYPTRVSSFLIDKLFTNRFNVAANASKYIPHPSFNKAMTSFFSWLRKSDQKMKVQRLINIIRDHKRFLDVIPSMNCSIWSHGIPFILCDFDLSILTDILKSSPIFKYTPQSDLNITHGFDAYLMEIFPSFDFDNDEQICQSLFNKYPPNIKIEDNENYSRLYRAVQMEAKKNSIDVYMLINDQRYKFSLLNETSFRSYCLKSILNEYLTNYNTLETSFLLAEHESRQRDLKSAIDDYMQTLFFRFAGNYLRRKVLKNRHRIDDSLSTAMSKMVAGDQISSHNYFAIGCTALDSVNITINSKFEGPRKFLALSNDWLERIWPNHPCQEYVKDRMVRILNLATRLTQLGELKYGKRLVLILDFVTSLISLCDKQPKKYLLPMIHISMMNANAGDILITFLFLHHNLFSSSVLTSKWGRGVVDTWNMFAMAIWDIMKDDTDLLTKCNSTEFVCSIYKVN
;
A
#
# COMPACT_ATOMS: atom_id res chain seq x y z
N MET A 1 10.51 -18.01 8.50
CA MET A 1 10.57 -19.48 8.54
C MET A 1 9.63 -20.01 7.48
N LYS A 2 10.09 -20.81 6.52
CA LYS A 2 9.19 -21.49 5.57
C LYS A 2 8.83 -22.85 6.18
N LEU A 3 7.66 -22.96 6.80
CA LEU A 3 7.11 -24.24 7.24
C LEU A 3 6.54 -24.96 6.02
N LYS A 4 6.92 -26.21 5.82
CA LYS A 4 6.38 -27.09 4.77
C LYS A 4 5.06 -27.66 5.28
N GLY A 5 3.98 -27.49 4.51
CA GLY A 5 2.67 -28.05 4.82
C GLY A 5 2.71 -29.58 4.86
N HIS A 6 2.64 -30.14 6.05
CA HIS A 6 2.18 -31.50 6.28
C HIS A 6 0.77 -31.42 6.83
N VAL A 7 -0.19 -31.96 6.08
CA VAL A 7 -1.57 -32.13 6.53
C VAL A 7 -1.54 -33.20 7.62
N VAL A 8 -1.61 -32.78 8.88
CA VAL A 8 -1.79 -33.67 10.03
C VAL A 8 -3.28 -33.91 10.17
N HIS A 9 -3.73 -35.14 9.92
CA HIS A 9 -5.10 -35.54 10.26
C HIS A 9 -5.29 -35.44 11.77
N ILE A 10 -6.22 -34.57 12.18
CA ILE A 10 -6.64 -34.41 13.58
C ILE A 10 -7.39 -35.69 13.98
N PRO A 11 -6.92 -36.48 14.95
CA PRO A 11 -7.80 -37.38 15.65
C PRO A 11 -8.76 -36.51 16.46
N MET A 12 -10.06 -36.60 16.22
CA MET A 12 -11.05 -36.09 17.18
C MET A 12 -10.68 -36.71 18.53
N SER A 13 -10.28 -35.88 19.49
CA SER A 13 -9.81 -36.33 20.79
C SER A 13 -10.89 -37.18 21.44
N SER A 14 -10.66 -38.49 21.50
CA SER A 14 -11.48 -39.37 22.32
C SER A 14 -11.34 -38.93 23.77
N GLU A 15 -12.49 -38.76 24.44
CA GLU A 15 -12.57 -38.35 25.84
C GLU A 15 -11.82 -39.36 26.71
N THR A 16 -10.57 -39.06 27.04
CA THR A 16 -9.73 -39.89 27.89
C THR A 16 -9.73 -39.28 29.28
N ALA A 17 -10.39 -39.96 30.22
CA ALA A 17 -10.31 -39.60 31.63
C ALA A 17 -8.88 -39.86 32.12
N LEU A 18 -8.10 -38.80 32.30
CA LEU A 18 -6.75 -38.88 32.86
C LEU A 18 -6.82 -39.22 34.35
N SER A 19 -6.02 -40.19 34.77
CA SER A 19 -5.75 -40.50 36.18
C SER A 19 -5.04 -39.33 36.88
N LEU A 20 -5.04 -39.32 38.21
CA LEU A 20 -4.39 -38.25 38.99
C LEU A 20 -2.88 -38.16 38.68
N ASP A 21 -2.20 -39.29 38.56
CA ASP A 21 -0.77 -39.35 38.23
C ASP A 21 -0.48 -38.81 36.82
N GLU A 22 -1.36 -39.11 35.85
CA GLU A 22 -1.26 -38.56 34.50
C GLU A 22 -1.50 -37.05 34.48
N LEU A 23 -2.45 -36.55 35.27
CA LEU A 23 -2.69 -35.11 35.41
C LEU A 23 -1.46 -34.42 36.01
N GLU A 24 -0.88 -34.96 37.08
CA GLU A 24 0.32 -34.38 37.70
C GLU A 24 1.50 -34.34 36.74
N LYS A 25 1.74 -35.44 36.02
CA LYS A 25 2.79 -35.51 35.01
C LYS A 25 2.56 -34.49 33.88
N THR A 26 1.32 -34.37 33.40
CA THR A 26 0.96 -33.45 32.32
C THR A 26 1.10 -31.99 32.77
N VAL A 27 0.65 -31.64 33.97
CA VAL A 27 0.83 -30.29 34.53
C VAL A 27 2.31 -29.99 34.72
N ALA A 28 3.10 -30.91 35.27
CA ALA A 28 4.54 -30.74 35.45
C ALA A 28 5.23 -30.39 34.13
N GLU A 29 4.84 -31.10 33.07
CA GLU A 29 5.39 -30.95 31.73
C GLU A 29 5.08 -29.57 31.13
N PHE A 30 3.80 -29.13 31.14
CA PHE A 30 3.42 -27.82 30.60
C PHE A 30 3.89 -26.66 31.49
N ASN A 31 4.07 -26.87 32.79
CA ASN A 31 4.65 -25.86 33.67
C ASN A 31 6.10 -25.52 33.27
N GLN A 32 6.88 -26.50 32.81
CA GLN A 32 8.24 -26.30 32.30
C GLN A 32 8.28 -25.51 30.99
N LEU A 33 7.21 -25.59 30.19
CA LEU A 33 7.09 -24.84 28.94
C LEU A 33 6.72 -23.37 29.16
N GLY A 34 6.55 -22.95 30.42
CA GLY A 34 6.25 -21.59 30.83
C GLY A 34 4.76 -21.30 30.74
N GLY A 35 4.09 -21.14 31.89
CA GLY A 35 2.72 -20.62 31.96
C GLY A 35 2.65 -19.17 31.46
N PHE A 36 2.67 -18.96 30.14
CA PHE A 36 2.70 -17.63 29.53
C PHE A 36 1.38 -16.89 29.76
N LYS A 37 1.39 -15.82 30.57
CA LYS A 37 0.22 -14.92 30.70
C LYS A 37 0.30 -13.81 29.65
N MET A 38 -0.26 -14.08 28.46
CA MET A 38 -0.24 -13.15 27.30
C MET A 38 -1.55 -12.36 27.09
N GLY A 39 -2.51 -12.42 28.03
CA GLY A 39 -3.86 -11.86 27.84
C GLY A 39 -3.91 -10.39 27.39
N SER A 40 -2.97 -9.55 27.83
CA SER A 40 -2.92 -8.14 27.43
C SER A 40 -2.30 -7.92 26.04
N ALA A 41 -1.41 -8.81 25.59
CA ALA A 41 -0.69 -8.67 24.32
C ALA A 41 -1.64 -8.83 23.12
N ALA A 42 -2.48 -9.87 23.13
CA ALA A 42 -3.47 -10.10 22.08
C ALA A 42 -4.41 -8.90 21.92
N GLY A 43 -4.92 -8.34 23.03
CA GLY A 43 -5.79 -7.16 22.99
C GLY A 43 -5.10 -5.91 22.43
N ILE A 44 -3.83 -5.68 22.75
CA ILE A 44 -3.05 -4.56 22.21
C ILE A 44 -2.80 -4.75 20.71
N LEU A 45 -2.38 -5.95 20.30
CA LEU A 45 -2.11 -6.27 18.88
C LEU A 45 -3.40 -6.21 18.05
N GLY A 46 -4.53 -6.71 18.57
CA GLY A 46 -5.83 -6.62 17.90
C GLY A 46 -6.24 -5.19 17.60
N ARG A 47 -6.10 -4.27 18.57
CA ARG A 47 -6.37 -2.83 18.35
C ARG A 47 -5.43 -2.20 17.32
N LYS A 48 -4.13 -2.55 17.37
CA LYS A 48 -3.13 -2.06 16.39
C LYS A 48 -3.47 -2.54 14.98
N LEU A 49 -3.77 -3.82 14.84
CA LEU A 49 -4.15 -4.43 13.57
C LEU A 49 -5.43 -3.80 13.01
N GLN A 50 -6.47 -3.64 13.82
CA GLN A 50 -7.73 -3.01 13.38
C GLN A 50 -7.50 -1.56 12.90
N SER A 51 -6.71 -0.78 13.64
CA SER A 51 -6.34 0.58 13.25
C SER A 51 -5.57 0.62 11.93
N LEU A 52 -4.60 -0.28 11.76
CA LEU A 52 -3.80 -0.41 10.54
C LEU A 52 -4.65 -0.84 9.34
N PHE A 53 -5.56 -1.79 9.53
CA PHE A 53 -6.45 -2.29 8.49
C PHE A 53 -7.44 -1.21 8.02
N ILE A 54 -8.06 -0.45 8.94
CA ILE A 54 -8.88 0.72 8.61
C ILE A 54 -8.08 1.74 7.79
N LYS A 55 -6.83 1.99 8.17
CA LYS A 55 -5.94 2.89 7.43
C LYS A 55 -5.69 2.40 5.99
N ASN A 56 -5.41 1.11 5.83
CA ASN A 56 -5.18 0.50 4.51
C ASN A 56 -6.44 0.57 3.63
N ILE A 57 -7.63 0.27 4.17
CA ILE A 57 -8.90 0.38 3.42
C ILE A 57 -9.13 1.83 2.97
N ARG A 58 -8.90 2.81 3.85
CA ARG A 58 -9.07 4.24 3.51
C ARG A 58 -8.15 4.67 2.38
N MET A 59 -6.90 4.24 2.42
CA MET A 59 -5.93 4.53 1.37
C MET A 59 -6.31 3.86 0.04
N MET A 60 -6.76 2.60 0.09
CA MET A 60 -7.29 1.91 -1.09
C MET A 60 -8.52 2.61 -1.68
N ARG A 61 -9.48 3.00 -0.82
CA ARG A 61 -10.62 3.82 -1.24
C ARG A 61 -10.16 5.10 -1.92
N GLY A 62 -9.18 5.79 -1.35
CA GLY A 62 -8.54 6.95 -1.94
C GLY A 62 -8.03 6.69 -3.36
N CYS A 63 -7.36 5.56 -3.57
CA CYS A 63 -6.87 5.15 -4.88
C CYS A 63 -8.02 5.00 -5.89
N PHE A 64 -9.09 4.30 -5.53
CA PHE A 64 -10.27 4.13 -6.38
C PHE A 64 -10.99 5.45 -6.68
N LEU A 65 -11.16 6.33 -5.68
CA LEU A 65 -11.80 7.64 -5.86
C LEU A 65 -10.97 8.56 -6.77
N MET A 66 -9.65 8.57 -6.63
CA MET A 66 -8.76 9.34 -7.50
C MET A 66 -8.81 8.84 -8.94
N GLU A 67 -8.90 7.52 -9.14
CA GLU A 67 -9.07 6.95 -10.47
C GLU A 67 -10.42 7.26 -11.09
N LEU A 68 -11.50 7.13 -10.32
CA LEU A 68 -12.84 7.50 -10.76
C LEU A 68 -12.89 8.98 -11.18
N PHE A 69 -12.26 9.86 -10.39
CA PHE A 69 -12.12 11.27 -10.73
C PHE A 69 -11.30 11.49 -12.02
N ALA A 70 -10.23 10.71 -12.22
CA ALA A 70 -9.42 10.81 -13.44
C ALA A 70 -10.13 10.30 -14.70
N LEU A 71 -11.07 9.36 -14.55
CA LEU A 71 -11.96 8.90 -15.62
C LEU A 71 -13.03 9.94 -15.96
N ASP A 72 -13.45 10.75 -14.98
CA ASP A 72 -14.51 11.78 -15.08
C ASP A 72 -14.09 13.08 -15.77
N ASN A 73 -13.33 13.01 -16.87
CA ASN A 73 -12.94 14.22 -17.62
C ASN A 73 -14.15 15.01 -18.17
N SER A 74 -15.34 14.40 -18.20
CA SER A 74 -16.60 14.92 -18.73
C SER A 74 -17.51 15.61 -17.69
N LYS A 75 -17.15 15.64 -16.39
CA LYS A 75 -18.06 16.08 -15.30
C LYS A 75 -19.38 15.29 -15.28
N LEU A 76 -19.36 14.06 -15.79
CA LEU A 76 -20.53 13.19 -15.84
C LEU A 76 -20.92 12.77 -14.42
N PHE A 77 -19.97 12.75 -13.49
CA PHE A 77 -20.25 12.49 -12.10
C PHE A 77 -20.39 13.83 -11.36
N SER A 78 -21.40 13.94 -10.50
CA SER A 78 -21.44 14.90 -9.39
C SER A 78 -20.36 14.52 -8.36
N SER A 79 -19.13 14.31 -8.83
CA SER A 79 -18.05 13.65 -8.11
C SER A 79 -17.69 14.42 -6.85
N THR A 80 -17.24 13.65 -5.85
CA THR A 80 -16.62 14.17 -4.64
C THR A 80 -15.70 15.33 -5.01
N LYS A 81 -15.94 16.51 -4.45
CA LYS A 81 -15.00 17.62 -4.60
C LYS A 81 -13.64 17.13 -4.13
N VAL A 82 -12.57 17.55 -4.80
CA VAL A 82 -11.19 17.16 -4.47
C VAL A 82 -10.90 17.15 -2.95
N PRO A 83 -11.31 18.16 -2.16
CA PRO A 83 -11.20 18.11 -0.69
C PRO A 83 -11.84 16.90 -0.02
N GLY A 84 -13.01 16.45 -0.47
CA GLY A 84 -13.69 15.28 0.09
C GLY A 84 -12.92 13.97 -0.17
N ILE A 85 -12.13 13.89 -1.25
CA ILE A 85 -11.23 12.75 -1.47
C ILE A 85 -10.13 12.74 -0.40
N PHE A 86 -9.51 13.88 -0.10
CA PHE A 86 -8.53 14.00 0.97
C PHE A 86 -9.15 13.70 2.34
N HIS A 87 -10.33 14.24 2.62
CA HIS A 87 -11.06 13.99 3.85
C HIS A 87 -11.30 12.49 4.07
N ASN A 88 -11.74 11.78 3.04
CA ASN A 88 -11.97 10.32 3.08
C ASN A 88 -10.67 9.52 3.30
N ILE A 89 -9.52 10.03 2.81
CA ILE A 89 -8.21 9.36 2.98
C ILE A 89 -7.63 9.63 4.37
N TYR A 90 -7.72 10.85 4.89
CA TYR A 90 -6.98 11.31 6.08
C TYR A 90 -7.81 11.43 7.36
N ASN A 91 -9.15 11.46 7.29
CA ASN A 91 -10.01 11.40 8.47
C ASN A 91 -10.70 10.05 8.64
N GLN A 92 -10.91 9.66 9.89
CA GLN A 92 -11.66 8.44 10.20
C GLN A 92 -13.13 8.66 9.87
N PRO A 93 -13.75 7.81 9.02
CA PRO A 93 -15.14 7.96 8.68
C PRO A 93 -16.03 7.71 9.91
N PRO A 94 -17.16 8.43 10.05
CA PRO A 94 -18.12 8.18 11.12
C PRO A 94 -18.70 6.77 11.01
N ARG A 95 -19.18 6.20 12.11
CA ARG A 95 -19.86 4.90 12.09
C ARG A 95 -21.17 4.99 11.32
N ALA A 96 -21.54 3.95 10.58
CA ALA A 96 -22.77 3.90 9.79
C ALA A 96 -24.03 4.12 10.65
N THR A 97 -24.00 3.66 11.91
CA THR A 97 -25.08 3.85 12.90
C THR A 97 -25.33 5.31 13.29
N SER A 98 -24.39 6.22 13.01
CA SER A 98 -24.61 7.65 13.20
C SER A 98 -25.44 8.29 12.08
N ARG A 99 -25.60 7.60 10.94
CA ARG A 99 -26.32 8.09 9.76
C ARG A 99 -27.59 7.30 9.46
N TYR A 100 -27.57 5.99 9.70
CA TYR A 100 -28.65 5.09 9.35
C TYR A 100 -29.17 4.31 10.56
N PRO A 101 -30.46 3.91 10.54
CA PRO A 101 -31.03 3.05 11.57
C PRO A 101 -30.23 1.76 11.77
N GLN A 102 -30.07 1.34 13.02
CA GLN A 102 -29.30 0.14 13.37
C GLN A 102 -29.84 -1.14 12.69
N ILE A 103 -31.16 -1.27 12.58
CA ILE A 103 -31.83 -2.40 11.93
C ILE A 103 -31.41 -2.49 10.45
N PHE A 104 -31.39 -1.36 9.74
CA PHE A 104 -30.94 -1.32 8.35
C PHE A 104 -29.47 -1.76 8.22
N ILE A 105 -28.59 -1.26 9.10
CA ILE A 105 -27.17 -1.64 9.10
C ILE A 105 -26.99 -3.14 9.38
N GLN A 106 -27.74 -3.70 10.33
CA GLN A 106 -27.69 -5.15 10.62
C GLN A 106 -28.18 -5.99 9.44
N THR A 107 -29.31 -5.61 8.82
CA THR A 107 -29.83 -6.28 7.62
C THR A 107 -28.81 -6.22 6.48
N LEU A 108 -28.20 -5.06 6.25
CA LEU A 108 -27.18 -4.90 5.23
C LEU A 108 -25.92 -5.72 5.52
N ALA A 109 -25.46 -5.76 6.78
CA ALA A 109 -24.31 -6.57 7.18
C ALA A 109 -24.56 -8.04 6.90
N PHE A 110 -25.77 -8.51 7.20
CA PHE A 110 -26.21 -9.86 6.91
C PHE A 110 -26.25 -10.15 5.40
N GLN A 111 -26.71 -9.21 4.56
CA GLN A 111 -26.68 -9.39 3.10
C GLN A 111 -25.25 -9.43 2.55
N ILE A 112 -24.34 -8.58 3.05
CA ILE A 112 -22.93 -8.62 2.65
C ILE A 112 -22.29 -9.94 3.08
N HIS A 113 -22.62 -10.44 4.27
CA HIS A 113 -22.19 -11.77 4.69
C HIS A 113 -22.72 -12.87 3.74
N THR A 114 -24.01 -12.81 3.37
CA THR A 114 -24.63 -13.76 2.42
C THR A 114 -23.96 -13.70 1.04
N ILE A 115 -23.51 -12.52 0.60
CA ILE A 115 -22.76 -12.35 -0.65
C ILE A 115 -21.48 -13.20 -0.65
N TYR A 116 -20.79 -13.34 0.48
CA TYR A 116 -19.58 -14.14 0.55
C TYR A 116 -19.83 -15.64 0.49
N GLU A 117 -20.96 -16.08 1.06
CA GLU A 117 -21.40 -17.48 0.95
C GLU A 117 -21.89 -17.81 -0.46
N LYS A 118 -22.44 -16.82 -1.18
CA LYS A 118 -23.15 -16.98 -2.45
C LYS A 118 -22.67 -16.01 -3.54
N PRO A 119 -21.36 -16.00 -3.88
CA PRO A 119 -20.81 -15.03 -4.83
C PRO A 119 -21.33 -15.24 -6.26
N LEU A 120 -21.66 -16.49 -6.64
CA LEU A 120 -22.21 -16.81 -7.96
C LEU A 120 -23.65 -16.32 -8.12
N GLU A 121 -24.45 -16.41 -7.07
CA GLU A 121 -25.81 -15.88 -7.03
C GLU A 121 -25.82 -14.35 -7.09
N LEU A 122 -24.85 -13.70 -6.43
CA LEU A 122 -24.64 -12.27 -6.58
C LEU A 122 -24.33 -11.90 -8.03
N ALA A 123 -23.49 -12.67 -8.73
CA ALA A 123 -23.19 -12.44 -10.15
C ALA A 123 -24.46 -12.49 -11.02
N LYS A 124 -25.35 -13.47 -10.79
CA LYS A 124 -26.64 -13.57 -11.48
C LYS A 124 -27.55 -12.38 -11.19
N ALA A 125 -27.66 -11.98 -9.92
CA ALA A 125 -28.47 -10.83 -9.51
C ALA A 125 -27.98 -9.53 -10.19
N ILE A 126 -26.68 -9.30 -10.19
CA ILE A 126 -26.05 -8.13 -10.80
C ILE A 126 -26.19 -8.14 -12.32
N SER A 127 -25.98 -9.29 -12.98
CA SER A 127 -26.19 -9.43 -14.42
C SER A 127 -27.64 -9.08 -14.78
N THR A 128 -28.60 -9.63 -14.03
CA THR A 128 -30.04 -9.38 -14.25
C THR A 128 -30.41 -7.91 -14.04
N PHE A 129 -29.87 -7.27 -13.00
CA PHE A 129 -30.12 -5.87 -12.69
C PHE A 129 -29.57 -4.94 -13.79
N PHE A 130 -28.29 -5.08 -14.14
CA PHE A 130 -27.63 -4.20 -15.11
C PHE A 130 -28.02 -4.47 -16.57
N VAL A 131 -28.72 -5.57 -16.86
CA VAL A 131 -29.42 -5.75 -18.14
C VAL A 131 -30.58 -4.76 -18.27
N LYS A 132 -31.25 -4.41 -17.16
CA LYS A 132 -32.39 -3.49 -17.15
C LYS A 132 -31.97 -2.02 -17.06
N ASP A 133 -30.99 -1.71 -16.23
CA ASP A 133 -30.47 -0.34 -16.05
C ASP A 133 -28.95 -0.33 -16.04
N LYS A 134 -28.33 0.34 -17.02
CA LYS A 134 -26.87 0.44 -17.14
C LYS A 134 -26.26 1.65 -16.42
N THR A 135 -27.08 2.57 -15.91
CA THR A 135 -26.66 3.90 -15.43
C THR A 135 -25.62 3.81 -14.30
N GLY A 136 -25.67 2.74 -13.50
CA GLY A 136 -24.77 2.50 -12.37
C GLY A 136 -23.53 1.63 -12.65
N GLN A 137 -23.35 1.06 -13.85
CA GLN A 137 -22.33 0.01 -14.09
C GLN A 137 -20.90 0.44 -13.75
N ASN A 138 -20.48 1.65 -14.17
CA ASN A 138 -19.13 2.13 -13.91
C ASN A 138 -18.90 2.40 -12.42
N TYR A 139 -19.90 2.94 -11.72
CA TYR A 139 -19.78 3.19 -10.29
C TYR A 139 -19.79 1.89 -9.50
N PHE A 140 -20.61 0.92 -9.91
CA PHE A 140 -20.53 -0.41 -9.33
C PHE A 140 -19.12 -0.96 -9.52
N ALA A 141 -18.56 -0.91 -10.74
CA ALA A 141 -17.24 -1.47 -11.02
C ALA A 141 -16.09 -0.81 -10.23
N TYR A 142 -16.11 0.51 -10.04
CA TYR A 142 -15.00 1.26 -9.43
C TYR A 142 -15.23 1.75 -7.99
N SER A 143 -16.44 1.62 -7.45
CA SER A 143 -16.76 2.01 -6.06
C SER A 143 -17.38 0.84 -5.31
N THR A 144 -18.57 0.39 -5.73
CA THR A 144 -19.38 -0.53 -4.92
C THR A 144 -18.80 -1.95 -4.90
N PHE A 145 -18.48 -2.52 -6.06
CA PHE A 145 -17.87 -3.85 -6.17
C PHE A 145 -16.61 -3.93 -5.32
N PRO A 146 -15.63 -3.03 -5.46
CA PRO A 146 -14.44 -3.24 -4.67
C PRO A 146 -14.76 -3.00 -3.17
N ALA A 147 -15.76 -2.17 -2.78
CA ALA A 147 -16.05 -1.80 -1.39
C ALA A 147 -16.72 -2.95 -0.63
N ILE A 148 -17.67 -3.63 -1.27
CA ILE A 148 -18.36 -4.80 -0.70
C ILE A 148 -17.45 -6.01 -0.55
N PHE A 149 -16.20 -5.92 -1.00
CA PHE A 149 -15.15 -6.90 -0.74
C PHE A 149 -13.92 -6.24 -0.10
N SER A 150 -14.15 -5.18 0.69
CA SER A 150 -13.14 -4.51 1.53
C SER A 150 -11.89 -4.02 0.77
N TYR A 151 -12.05 -3.68 -0.52
CA TYR A 151 -11.00 -3.35 -1.48
C TYR A 151 -9.84 -4.37 -1.53
N PHE A 152 -10.20 -5.63 -1.31
CA PHE A 152 -9.46 -6.90 -1.45
C PHE A 152 -8.14 -7.00 -0.67
N LEU A 153 -8.11 -6.47 0.56
CA LEU A 153 -6.97 -6.52 1.49
C LEU A 153 -6.87 -7.82 2.32
N GLY A 154 -7.59 -8.88 1.91
CA GLY A 154 -7.61 -10.20 2.54
C GLY A 154 -7.76 -11.32 1.51
N GLN A 155 -7.18 -12.50 1.75
CA GLN A 155 -7.23 -13.63 0.82
C GLN A 155 -8.67 -14.09 0.54
N GLU A 156 -9.52 -14.11 1.55
CA GLU A 156 -10.90 -14.60 1.52
C GLU A 156 -11.79 -13.62 0.75
N PHE A 157 -11.56 -12.31 0.92
CA PHE A 157 -12.20 -11.29 0.09
C PHE A 157 -11.77 -11.41 -1.37
N SER A 158 -10.47 -11.61 -1.62
CA SER A 158 -9.94 -11.79 -2.97
C SER A 158 -10.50 -13.07 -3.62
N ARG A 159 -10.62 -14.17 -2.88
CA ARG A 159 -11.24 -15.43 -3.30
C ARG A 159 -12.70 -15.25 -3.65
N SER A 160 -13.51 -14.72 -2.74
CA SER A 160 -14.95 -14.53 -2.98
C SER A 160 -15.22 -13.60 -4.16
N ALA A 161 -14.44 -12.53 -4.28
CA ALA A 161 -14.49 -11.62 -5.43
C ALA A 161 -14.15 -12.32 -6.74
N SER A 162 -13.16 -13.21 -6.74
CA SER A 162 -12.79 -13.97 -7.94
C SER A 162 -13.91 -14.90 -8.39
N LEU A 163 -14.57 -15.58 -7.45
CA LEU A 163 -15.73 -16.43 -7.74
C LEU A 163 -16.88 -15.60 -8.32
N PHE A 164 -17.16 -14.43 -7.73
CA PHE A 164 -18.14 -13.49 -8.25
C PHE A 164 -17.81 -13.06 -9.69
N LEU A 165 -16.56 -12.67 -9.97
CA LEU A 165 -16.15 -12.24 -11.31
C LEU A 165 -16.22 -13.37 -12.33
N ILE A 166 -15.80 -14.58 -11.95
CA ILE A 166 -15.89 -15.78 -12.80
C ILE A 166 -17.35 -16.10 -13.10
N GLY A 167 -18.22 -16.06 -12.10
CA GLY A 167 -19.67 -16.18 -12.29
C GLY A 167 -20.17 -15.14 -13.28
N LEU A 168 -19.79 -13.87 -13.11
CA LEU A 168 -20.25 -12.78 -13.96
C LEU A 168 -19.75 -12.93 -15.42
N ILE A 169 -18.50 -13.37 -15.61
CA ILE A 169 -17.93 -13.69 -16.94
C ILE A 169 -18.80 -14.69 -17.70
N TYR A 170 -19.41 -15.66 -17.02
CA TYR A 170 -20.29 -16.64 -17.65
C TYR A 170 -21.75 -16.18 -17.77
N GLU A 171 -22.21 -15.32 -16.85
CA GLU A 171 -23.61 -14.90 -16.75
C GLU A 171 -23.96 -13.66 -17.60
N THR A 172 -23.02 -12.74 -17.85
CA THR A 172 -23.31 -11.50 -18.60
C THR A 172 -22.67 -11.48 -19.98
N LYS A 173 -23.38 -10.87 -20.95
CA LYS A 173 -22.86 -10.60 -22.30
C LYS A 173 -22.23 -9.21 -22.41
N ASP A 174 -22.32 -8.39 -21.37
CA ASP A 174 -21.76 -7.04 -21.37
C ASP A 174 -20.25 -7.08 -21.08
N VAL A 175 -19.47 -7.29 -22.13
CA VAL A 175 -18.01 -7.43 -22.05
C VAL A 175 -17.34 -6.17 -21.47
N ASN A 176 -17.87 -4.98 -21.75
CA ASN A 176 -17.29 -3.74 -21.23
C ASN A 176 -17.46 -3.63 -19.71
N PHE A 177 -18.63 -4.05 -19.19
CA PHE A 177 -18.88 -4.10 -17.76
C PHE A 177 -17.95 -5.11 -17.07
N ILE A 178 -17.78 -6.30 -17.65
CA ILE A 178 -16.82 -7.32 -17.17
C ILE A 178 -15.39 -6.75 -17.17
N GLU A 179 -14.94 -6.16 -18.28
CA GLU A 179 -13.60 -5.58 -18.40
C GLU A 179 -13.36 -4.50 -17.34
N ASN A 180 -14.34 -3.65 -17.04
CA ASN A 180 -14.22 -2.62 -16.00
C ASN A 180 -14.09 -3.22 -14.58
N LEU A 181 -14.80 -4.33 -14.31
CA LEU A 181 -14.71 -5.05 -13.03
C LEU A 181 -13.39 -5.80 -12.86
N ILE A 182 -12.90 -6.46 -13.92
CA ILE A 182 -11.57 -7.10 -13.88
C ILE A 182 -10.49 -6.03 -13.77
N GLU A 183 -10.61 -4.91 -14.49
CA GLU A 183 -9.68 -3.79 -14.36
C GLU A 183 -9.67 -3.26 -12.93
N SER A 184 -10.83 -3.09 -12.28
CA SER A 184 -10.90 -2.62 -10.90
C SER A 184 -10.35 -3.62 -9.88
N TYR A 185 -10.50 -4.92 -10.13
CA TYR A 185 -9.90 -5.98 -9.33
C TYR A 185 -8.37 -5.95 -9.40
N PHE A 186 -7.79 -5.89 -10.61
CA PHE A 186 -6.33 -5.81 -10.78
C PHE A 186 -5.72 -4.52 -10.23
N LYS A 187 -6.46 -3.40 -10.22
CA LYS A 187 -6.03 -2.15 -9.57
C LYS A 187 -5.77 -2.31 -8.08
N ALA A 188 -6.41 -3.28 -7.42
CA ALA A 188 -6.25 -3.52 -6.00
C ALA A 188 -4.92 -4.22 -5.65
N VAL A 189 -4.07 -4.51 -6.64
CA VAL A 189 -2.74 -5.13 -6.44
C VAL A 189 -1.61 -4.16 -6.81
N PRO A 190 -1.44 -3.05 -6.07
CA PRO A 190 -0.45 -2.02 -6.38
C PRO A 190 0.99 -2.54 -6.42
N ILE A 191 1.29 -3.55 -5.61
CA ILE A 191 2.62 -4.15 -5.50
C ILE A 191 3.05 -4.84 -6.81
N PHE A 192 2.12 -5.49 -7.52
CA PHE A 192 2.42 -6.11 -8.82
C PHE A 192 2.91 -5.06 -9.83
N TYR A 193 2.15 -3.98 -10.00
CA TYR A 193 2.51 -2.91 -10.94
C TYR A 193 3.78 -2.18 -10.53
N THR A 194 3.94 -1.89 -9.24
CA THR A 194 5.15 -1.22 -8.74
C THR A 194 6.40 -2.04 -9.04
N ARG A 195 6.34 -3.36 -8.83
CA ARG A 195 7.45 -4.28 -9.10
C ARG A 195 7.71 -4.46 -10.59
N LEU A 196 6.66 -4.56 -11.40
CA LEU A 196 6.78 -4.64 -12.86
C LEU A 196 7.49 -3.42 -13.44
N TRP A 197 7.08 -2.22 -13.04
CA TRP A 197 7.65 -0.98 -13.56
C TRP A 197 9.05 -0.70 -13.02
N ALA A 198 9.33 -1.04 -11.76
CA ALA A 198 10.69 -0.96 -11.21
C ALA A 198 11.65 -1.88 -11.97
N ALA A 199 11.30 -3.16 -12.13
CA ALA A 199 12.12 -4.13 -12.85
C ALA A 199 12.40 -3.71 -14.30
N LEU A 200 11.39 -3.16 -14.97
CA LEU A 200 11.52 -2.67 -16.34
C LEU A 200 12.42 -1.43 -16.45
N THR A 201 12.34 -0.52 -15.48
CA THR A 201 13.19 0.67 -15.43
C THR A 201 14.64 0.28 -15.15
N ASP A 202 14.87 -0.63 -14.20
CA ASP A 202 16.22 -1.13 -13.90
C ASP A 202 16.83 -1.85 -15.12
N ALA A 203 16.02 -2.60 -15.86
CA ALA A 203 16.45 -3.21 -17.11
C ALA A 203 16.79 -2.16 -18.18
N TYR A 204 16.01 -1.08 -18.28
CA TYR A 204 16.21 -0.01 -19.27
C TYR A 204 17.60 0.64 -19.19
N VAL A 205 18.16 0.79 -17.98
CA VAL A 205 19.52 1.33 -17.78
C VAL A 205 20.58 0.53 -18.54
N ASN A 206 20.33 -0.76 -18.77
CA ASN A 206 21.25 -1.67 -19.43
C ASN A 206 20.89 -1.93 -20.90
N PHE A 207 19.99 -1.14 -21.49
CA PHE A 207 19.65 -1.32 -22.90
C PHE A 207 20.85 -0.97 -23.79
N PRO A 208 21.06 -1.71 -24.89
CA PRO A 208 22.02 -1.30 -25.91
C PRO A 208 21.62 0.06 -26.49
N ARG A 209 22.56 0.77 -27.12
CA ARG A 209 22.25 2.07 -27.76
C ARG A 209 21.17 1.94 -28.85
N GLU A 210 21.16 0.81 -29.54
CA GLU A 210 20.17 0.46 -30.55
C GLU A 210 19.44 -0.80 -30.10
N TYR A 211 18.11 -0.71 -30.01
CA TYR A 211 17.22 -1.81 -29.67
C TYR A 211 15.96 -1.74 -30.53
N ASP A 212 15.38 -2.89 -30.83
CA ASP A 212 14.10 -3.01 -31.50
C ASP A 212 12.99 -3.42 -30.52
N ASN A 213 11.76 -3.54 -31.03
CA ASN A 213 10.62 -3.97 -30.22
C ASN A 213 10.72 -5.44 -29.77
N ASP A 214 11.53 -6.25 -30.44
CA ASP A 214 11.71 -7.66 -30.11
C ASP A 214 12.59 -7.83 -28.89
N TYR A 215 13.65 -7.03 -28.80
CA TYR A 215 14.46 -6.89 -27.61
C TYR A 215 13.61 -6.40 -26.41
N ILE A 216 12.82 -5.32 -26.60
CA ILE A 216 11.92 -4.81 -25.55
C ILE A 216 10.93 -5.89 -25.11
N PHE A 217 10.37 -6.65 -26.06
CA PHE A 217 9.44 -7.74 -25.77
C PHE A 217 10.05 -8.81 -24.86
N ASN A 218 11.28 -9.23 -25.13
CA ASN A 218 11.98 -10.22 -24.33
C ASN A 218 12.28 -9.70 -22.92
N VAL A 219 12.74 -8.45 -22.79
CA VAL A 219 12.95 -7.80 -21.48
C VAL A 219 11.63 -7.69 -20.71
N PHE A 220 10.57 -7.19 -21.35
CA PHE A 220 9.25 -7.04 -20.75
C PHE A 220 8.70 -8.39 -20.28
N THR A 221 8.87 -9.44 -21.07
CA THR A 221 8.46 -10.82 -20.72
C THR A 221 9.16 -11.32 -19.46
N ASN A 222 10.46 -11.04 -19.30
CA ASN A 222 11.22 -11.43 -18.11
C ASN A 222 10.78 -10.63 -16.87
N CYS A 223 10.54 -9.32 -17.04
CA CYS A 223 10.03 -8.46 -15.97
C CYS A 223 8.62 -8.86 -15.54
N LEU A 224 7.75 -9.21 -16.49
CA LEU A 224 6.41 -9.73 -16.23
C LEU A 224 6.50 -11.04 -15.45
N SER A 225 7.25 -12.02 -15.95
CA SER A 225 7.40 -13.33 -15.30
C SER A 225 7.89 -13.25 -13.86
N SER A 226 8.85 -12.36 -13.58
CA SER A 226 9.38 -12.16 -12.22
C SER A 226 8.40 -11.42 -11.30
N SER A 227 7.57 -10.53 -11.84
CA SER A 227 6.61 -9.75 -11.06
C SER A 227 5.30 -10.48 -10.77
N LEU A 228 4.94 -11.50 -11.56
CA LEU A 228 3.67 -12.23 -11.42
C LEU A 228 3.47 -12.90 -10.06
N CYS A 229 4.55 -13.22 -9.35
CA CYS A 229 4.48 -13.77 -8.01
C CYS A 229 3.81 -12.81 -6.99
N HIS A 230 3.65 -11.54 -7.33
CA HIS A 230 2.94 -10.55 -6.52
C HIS A 230 1.43 -10.49 -6.77
N LEU A 231 0.92 -11.21 -7.77
CA LEU A 231 -0.52 -11.47 -7.89
C LEU A 231 -0.90 -12.61 -6.92
N THR A 232 -2.20 -12.76 -6.66
CA THR A 232 -2.72 -13.98 -6.03
C THR A 232 -3.21 -14.96 -7.10
N GLU A 233 -3.38 -16.23 -6.74
CA GLU A 233 -3.99 -17.22 -7.62
C GLU A 233 -5.38 -16.79 -8.12
N PHE A 234 -6.12 -16.06 -7.28
CA PHE A 234 -7.45 -15.55 -7.59
C PHE A 234 -7.44 -14.57 -8.79
N HIS A 235 -6.41 -13.74 -8.91
CA HIS A 235 -6.23 -12.85 -10.07
C HIS A 235 -5.94 -13.61 -11.35
N VAL A 236 -5.07 -14.63 -11.27
CA VAL A 236 -4.73 -15.49 -12.41
C VAL A 236 -5.96 -16.27 -12.88
N ASN A 237 -6.76 -16.81 -11.94
CA ASN A 237 -7.98 -17.56 -12.26
C ASN A 237 -9.03 -16.69 -12.97
N VAL A 238 -9.28 -15.46 -12.48
CA VAL A 238 -10.20 -14.51 -13.17
C VAL A 238 -9.71 -14.21 -14.57
N PHE A 239 -8.41 -13.91 -14.74
CA PHE A 239 -7.84 -13.62 -16.05
C PHE A 239 -7.92 -14.84 -16.98
N ALA A 240 -7.66 -16.04 -16.48
CA ALA A 240 -7.75 -17.29 -17.22
C ALA A 240 -9.18 -17.55 -17.70
N SER A 241 -10.17 -17.45 -16.81
CA SER A 241 -11.59 -17.58 -17.17
C SER A 241 -12.00 -16.55 -18.23
N TYR A 242 -11.59 -15.30 -18.08
CA TYR A 242 -11.86 -14.26 -19.07
C TYR A 242 -11.20 -14.54 -20.43
N ALA A 243 -9.95 -15.02 -20.42
CA ALA A 243 -9.21 -15.38 -21.63
C ALA A 243 -9.86 -16.52 -22.41
N VAL A 244 -10.39 -17.52 -21.69
CA VAL A 244 -11.09 -18.66 -22.28
C VAL A 244 -12.46 -18.25 -22.84
N THR A 245 -13.21 -17.42 -22.11
CA THR A 245 -14.56 -17.00 -22.52
C THR A 245 -14.54 -15.95 -23.63
N TYR A 246 -13.57 -15.03 -23.64
CA TYR A 246 -13.48 -13.94 -24.61
C TYR A 246 -12.10 -13.87 -25.30
N PRO A 247 -11.71 -14.90 -26.07
CA PRO A 247 -10.37 -15.00 -26.67
C PRO A 247 -10.05 -13.87 -27.66
N THR A 248 -11.08 -13.27 -28.29
CA THR A 248 -10.89 -12.13 -29.21
C THR A 248 -10.69 -10.79 -28.49
N ARG A 249 -11.09 -10.68 -27.21
CA ARG A 249 -11.06 -9.45 -26.41
C ARG A 249 -9.90 -9.40 -25.43
N VAL A 250 -9.45 -10.56 -24.95
CA VAL A 250 -8.36 -10.65 -23.96
C VAL A 250 -7.08 -9.96 -24.40
N SER A 251 -6.75 -9.98 -25.69
CA SER A 251 -5.57 -9.30 -26.22
C SER A 251 -5.64 -7.78 -26.02
N SER A 252 -6.73 -7.13 -26.44
CA SER A 252 -6.91 -5.69 -26.25
C SER A 252 -7.05 -5.34 -24.77
N PHE A 253 -7.78 -6.15 -24.00
CA PHE A 253 -7.92 -5.94 -22.56
C PHE A 253 -6.56 -5.95 -21.84
N LEU A 254 -5.73 -6.97 -22.10
CA LEU A 254 -4.40 -7.09 -21.50
C LEU A 254 -3.51 -5.89 -21.88
N ILE A 255 -3.40 -5.57 -23.17
CA ILE A 255 -2.50 -4.51 -23.64
C ILE A 255 -3.00 -3.12 -23.26
N ASP A 256 -4.30 -2.84 -23.39
CA ASP A 256 -4.83 -1.49 -23.19
C ASP A 256 -5.14 -1.21 -21.72
N LYS A 257 -5.92 -2.09 -21.07
CA LYS A 257 -6.42 -1.85 -19.72
C LYS A 257 -5.41 -2.23 -18.65
N LEU A 258 -4.79 -3.41 -18.76
CA LEU A 258 -3.87 -3.90 -17.74
C LEU A 258 -2.44 -3.35 -17.87
N PHE A 259 -1.94 -3.11 -19.08
CA PHE A 259 -0.57 -2.60 -19.26
C PHE A 259 -0.53 -1.12 -19.64
N THR A 260 -1.06 -0.72 -20.79
CA THR A 260 -0.88 0.65 -21.31
C THR A 260 -1.46 1.71 -20.37
N ASN A 261 -2.70 1.53 -19.92
CA ASN A 261 -3.33 2.50 -19.01
C ASN A 261 -2.53 2.63 -17.70
N ARG A 262 -2.11 1.50 -17.12
CA ARG A 262 -1.33 1.46 -15.87
C ARG A 262 0.05 2.07 -16.04
N PHE A 263 0.72 1.75 -17.14
CA PHE A 263 2.00 2.36 -17.51
C PHE A 263 1.84 3.86 -17.69
N ASN A 264 0.83 4.34 -18.39
CA ASN A 264 0.61 5.79 -18.59
C ASN A 264 0.35 6.52 -17.28
N VAL A 265 -0.33 5.89 -16.31
CA VAL A 265 -0.45 6.46 -14.95
C VAL A 265 0.94 6.59 -14.32
N ALA A 266 1.73 5.50 -14.34
CA ALA A 266 3.05 5.47 -13.75
C ALA A 266 4.05 6.41 -14.47
N ALA A 267 4.12 6.43 -15.79
CA ALA A 267 5.03 7.26 -16.58
C ALA A 267 4.84 8.77 -16.32
N ASN A 268 3.59 9.18 -16.13
CA ASN A 268 3.27 10.56 -15.82
C ASN A 268 3.63 10.93 -14.38
N ALA A 269 3.58 9.98 -13.45
CA ALA A 269 3.40 10.30 -12.04
C ALA A 269 4.34 9.59 -11.04
N SER A 270 5.02 8.54 -11.48
CA SER A 270 5.91 7.71 -10.67
C SER A 270 7.31 8.29 -10.60
N LYS A 271 7.93 8.18 -9.42
CA LYS A 271 9.37 8.39 -9.21
C LYS A 271 10.24 7.39 -9.96
N TYR A 272 9.68 6.20 -10.25
CA TYR A 272 10.40 5.09 -10.86
C TYR A 272 10.59 5.26 -12.37
N ILE A 273 9.85 6.15 -13.04
CA ILE A 273 9.90 6.25 -14.51
C ILE A 273 10.33 7.66 -14.92
N PRO A 274 11.64 7.95 -14.89
CA PRO A 274 12.13 9.31 -15.09
C PRO A 274 12.19 9.71 -16.57
N HIS A 275 12.58 8.83 -17.49
CA HIS A 275 13.04 9.27 -18.81
C HIS A 275 11.92 9.40 -19.87
N PRO A 276 11.75 10.58 -20.49
CA PRO A 276 10.84 10.75 -21.64
C PRO A 276 11.11 9.81 -22.81
N SER A 277 12.37 9.46 -23.07
CA SER A 277 12.76 8.52 -24.13
C SER A 277 12.24 7.11 -23.82
N PHE A 278 12.38 6.64 -22.59
CA PHE A 278 11.83 5.37 -22.11
C PHE A 278 10.30 5.36 -22.19
N ASN A 279 9.65 6.44 -21.76
CA ASN A 279 8.20 6.58 -21.89
C ASN A 279 7.75 6.47 -23.34
N LYS A 280 8.42 7.19 -24.25
CA LYS A 280 8.16 7.13 -25.70
C LYS A 280 8.40 5.72 -26.25
N ALA A 281 9.49 5.08 -25.87
CA ALA A 281 9.82 3.71 -26.29
C ALA A 281 8.75 2.71 -25.83
N MET A 282 8.33 2.77 -24.56
CA MET A 282 7.30 1.89 -24.02
C MET A 282 5.91 2.15 -24.61
N THR A 283 5.52 3.42 -24.81
CA THR A 283 4.27 3.74 -25.50
C THR A 283 4.28 3.25 -26.95
N SER A 284 5.43 3.36 -27.64
CA SER A 284 5.62 2.82 -28.99
C SER A 284 5.53 1.30 -28.99
N PHE A 285 6.19 0.63 -28.05
CA PHE A 285 6.16 -0.81 -27.86
C PHE A 285 4.75 -1.35 -27.62
N PHE A 286 3.97 -0.75 -26.72
CA PHE A 286 2.58 -1.16 -26.51
C PHE A 286 1.71 -0.93 -27.75
N SER A 287 1.97 0.14 -28.50
CA SER A 287 1.28 0.39 -29.77
C SER A 287 1.68 -0.63 -30.85
N TRP A 288 2.92 -1.09 -30.84
CA TRP A 288 3.38 -2.18 -31.71
C TRP A 288 2.73 -3.51 -31.33
N LEU A 289 2.58 -3.83 -30.05
CA LEU A 289 1.87 -5.04 -29.59
C LEU A 289 0.40 -5.10 -30.02
N ARG A 290 -0.24 -3.95 -30.30
CA ARG A 290 -1.63 -3.90 -30.81
C ARG A 290 -1.76 -4.34 -32.26
N LYS A 291 -0.66 -4.36 -33.03
CA LYS A 291 -0.72 -4.70 -34.45
C LYS A 291 -1.12 -6.16 -34.65
N SER A 292 -1.85 -6.44 -35.73
CA SER A 292 -2.43 -7.75 -36.01
C SER A 292 -1.38 -8.85 -36.24
N ASP A 293 -0.20 -8.50 -36.71
CA ASP A 293 0.95 -9.38 -36.91
C ASP A 293 1.63 -9.79 -35.59
N GLN A 294 1.34 -9.08 -34.49
CA GLN A 294 1.93 -9.37 -33.16
C GLN A 294 1.07 -10.29 -32.29
N LYS A 295 0.00 -10.88 -32.83
CA LYS A 295 -0.92 -11.79 -32.11
C LYS A 295 -0.20 -12.91 -31.37
N MET A 296 0.82 -13.53 -31.97
CA MET A 296 1.58 -14.62 -31.31
C MET A 296 2.33 -14.14 -30.06
N LYS A 297 2.87 -12.91 -30.10
CA LYS A 297 3.57 -12.30 -28.96
C LYS A 297 2.60 -11.97 -27.83
N VAL A 298 1.44 -11.40 -28.16
CA VAL A 298 0.38 -11.15 -27.19
C VAL A 298 -0.14 -12.46 -26.59
N GLN A 299 -0.34 -13.50 -27.39
CA GLN A 299 -0.73 -14.83 -26.90
C GLN A 299 0.32 -15.42 -25.94
N ARG A 300 1.61 -15.21 -26.21
CA ARG A 300 2.67 -15.62 -25.28
C ARG A 300 2.54 -14.90 -23.93
N LEU A 301 2.26 -13.59 -23.92
CA LEU A 301 2.01 -12.85 -22.67
C LEU A 301 0.78 -13.37 -21.92
N ILE A 302 -0.31 -13.68 -22.64
CA ILE A 302 -1.52 -14.27 -22.05
C ILE A 302 -1.19 -15.61 -21.38
N ASN A 303 -0.45 -16.48 -22.07
CA ASN A 303 -0.07 -17.80 -21.54
C ASN A 303 0.84 -17.67 -20.30
N ILE A 304 1.79 -16.72 -20.30
CA ILE A 304 2.66 -16.46 -19.15
C ILE A 304 1.84 -16.13 -17.89
N ILE A 305 0.79 -15.31 -18.01
CA ILE A 305 -0.07 -14.96 -16.89
C ILE A 305 -0.94 -16.15 -16.48
N ARG A 306 -1.61 -16.79 -17.45
CA ARG A 306 -2.54 -17.90 -17.22
C ARG A 306 -1.88 -19.10 -16.58
N ASP A 307 -0.67 -19.43 -17.01
CA ASP A 307 0.03 -20.65 -16.61
C ASP A 307 0.90 -20.43 -15.36
N HIS A 308 0.87 -19.23 -14.77
CA HIS A 308 1.62 -18.89 -13.56
C HIS A 308 1.04 -19.55 -12.31
N LYS A 309 1.90 -20.18 -11.51
CA LYS A 309 1.51 -20.96 -10.32
C LYS A 309 2.31 -20.63 -9.05
N ARG A 310 3.18 -19.61 -9.09
CA ARG A 310 4.15 -19.33 -8.03
C ARG A 310 3.87 -17.99 -7.36
N PHE A 311 3.02 -18.02 -6.33
CA PHE A 311 2.57 -16.82 -5.64
C PHE A 311 3.37 -16.57 -4.36
N LEU A 312 3.56 -15.29 -4.04
CA LEU A 312 3.98 -14.83 -2.73
C LEU A 312 2.73 -14.57 -1.89
N ASP A 313 2.85 -14.78 -0.59
CA ASP A 313 1.79 -14.49 0.37
C ASP A 313 1.78 -12.98 0.69
N VAL A 314 1.31 -12.19 -0.26
CA VAL A 314 1.36 -10.71 -0.20
C VAL A 314 0.15 -10.12 0.53
N ILE A 315 -0.98 -10.82 0.52
CA ILE A 315 -2.23 -10.38 1.16
C ILE A 315 -2.48 -11.32 2.33
N PRO A 316 -2.70 -10.81 3.55
CA PRO A 316 -2.91 -11.67 4.71
C PRO A 316 -4.22 -12.46 4.58
N SER A 317 -4.21 -13.66 5.15
CA SER A 317 -5.44 -14.40 5.40
C SER A 317 -6.20 -13.74 6.56
N MET A 318 -7.50 -13.60 6.38
CA MET A 318 -8.45 -13.13 7.40
C MET A 318 -8.93 -14.28 8.30
N ASN A 319 -8.38 -15.50 8.14
CA ASN A 319 -8.83 -16.73 8.79
C ASN A 319 -8.65 -16.78 10.31
N CYS A 320 -8.07 -15.75 10.90
CA CYS A 320 -7.82 -15.78 12.32
C CYS A 320 -9.07 -15.35 13.10
N SER A 321 -9.31 -16.00 14.25
CA SER A 321 -10.27 -15.65 15.33
C SER A 321 -10.09 -14.24 15.94
N ILE A 322 -9.34 -13.39 15.26
CA ILE A 322 -8.80 -12.09 15.63
C ILE A 322 -9.85 -10.98 15.57
N TRP A 323 -10.86 -11.11 14.71
CA TRP A 323 -11.83 -10.04 14.43
C TRP A 323 -13.03 -10.05 15.39
N SER A 324 -12.75 -10.03 16.69
CA SER A 324 -13.78 -9.97 17.77
C SER A 324 -14.74 -8.78 17.67
N HIS A 325 -14.34 -7.72 16.97
CA HIS A 325 -15.13 -6.50 16.74
C HIS A 325 -15.63 -6.36 15.30
N GLY A 326 -15.61 -7.46 14.53
CA GLY A 326 -15.95 -7.47 13.12
C GLY A 326 -14.84 -6.89 12.26
N ILE A 327 -14.91 -7.20 10.97
CA ILE A 327 -14.01 -6.66 9.96
C ILE A 327 -14.57 -5.29 9.54
N PRO A 328 -13.78 -4.22 9.57
CA PRO A 328 -14.27 -2.90 9.18
C PRO A 328 -14.38 -2.79 7.65
N PHE A 329 -15.47 -2.19 7.21
CA PHE A 329 -15.81 -1.87 5.83
C PHE A 329 -16.00 -0.36 5.71
N ILE A 330 -15.58 0.19 4.58
CA ILE A 330 -15.78 1.60 4.28
C ILE A 330 -16.57 1.70 2.99
N LEU A 331 -17.81 2.13 3.14
CA LEU A 331 -18.77 2.32 2.07
C LEU A 331 -19.17 3.81 2.04
N CYS A 332 -19.82 4.26 0.97
CA CYS A 332 -20.52 5.54 0.95
C CYS A 332 -21.99 5.39 0.58
N ASP A 333 -22.75 6.48 0.66
CA ASP A 333 -24.18 6.46 0.42
C ASP A 333 -24.51 5.97 -1.00
N PHE A 334 -23.68 6.34 -1.98
CA PHE A 334 -23.77 5.82 -3.34
C PHE A 334 -23.63 4.28 -3.41
N ASP A 335 -22.67 3.71 -2.66
CA ASP A 335 -22.48 2.26 -2.61
C ASP A 335 -23.72 1.55 -2.02
N LEU A 336 -24.35 2.14 -1.00
CA LEU A 336 -25.59 1.61 -0.43
C LEU A 336 -26.74 1.67 -1.40
N SER A 337 -26.90 2.78 -2.12
CA SER A 337 -28.01 2.94 -3.05
C SER A 337 -27.96 1.84 -4.10
N ILE A 338 -26.83 1.70 -4.80
CA ILE A 338 -26.69 0.67 -5.83
C ILE A 338 -26.86 -0.73 -5.25
N LEU A 339 -26.19 -1.04 -4.13
CA LEU A 339 -26.28 -2.37 -3.53
C LEU A 339 -27.72 -2.69 -3.09
N THR A 340 -28.40 -1.73 -2.47
CA THR A 340 -29.79 -1.86 -2.03
C THR A 340 -30.72 -2.10 -3.21
N ASP A 341 -30.55 -1.39 -4.32
CA ASP A 341 -31.39 -1.54 -5.51
C ASP A 341 -31.18 -2.90 -6.18
N ILE A 342 -29.93 -3.37 -6.26
CA ILE A 342 -29.60 -4.73 -6.73
C ILE A 342 -30.28 -5.77 -5.83
N LEU A 343 -30.12 -5.66 -4.51
CA LEU A 343 -30.66 -6.63 -3.56
C LEU A 343 -32.20 -6.67 -3.59
N LYS A 344 -32.87 -5.50 -3.63
CA LYS A 344 -34.33 -5.40 -3.78
C LYS A 344 -34.85 -6.04 -5.07
N SER A 345 -34.08 -5.92 -6.16
CA SER A 345 -34.47 -6.47 -7.46
C SER A 345 -34.29 -7.99 -7.57
N SER A 346 -33.53 -8.58 -6.65
CA SER A 346 -33.16 -9.99 -6.70
C SER A 346 -34.12 -10.85 -5.87
N PRO A 347 -34.72 -11.90 -6.45
CA PRO A 347 -35.51 -12.85 -5.68
C PRO A 347 -34.65 -13.73 -4.76
N ILE A 348 -33.34 -13.77 -4.98
CA ILE A 348 -32.40 -14.61 -4.21
C ILE A 348 -32.08 -13.97 -2.86
N PHE A 349 -31.89 -12.66 -2.84
CA PHE A 349 -31.58 -11.90 -1.65
C PHE A 349 -32.89 -11.38 -1.06
N LYS A 350 -33.38 -12.01 0.01
CA LYS A 350 -34.61 -11.60 0.71
C LYS A 350 -34.39 -10.29 1.46
N TYR A 351 -34.33 -9.19 0.72
CA TYR A 351 -34.08 -7.87 1.26
C TYR A 351 -35.37 -7.05 1.27
N THR A 352 -35.96 -6.90 2.46
CA THR A 352 -37.13 -6.06 2.67
C THR A 352 -36.68 -4.72 3.23
N PRO A 353 -36.67 -3.64 2.43
CA PRO A 353 -36.27 -2.32 2.92
C PRO A 353 -37.24 -1.84 4.00
N GLN A 354 -36.74 -1.12 5.01
CA GLN A 354 -37.59 -0.21 5.77
C GLN A 354 -38.07 0.90 4.82
N SER A 355 -39.35 1.27 4.90
CA SER A 355 -40.05 2.06 3.88
C SER A 355 -39.55 3.50 3.67
N ASP A 356 -38.63 4.03 4.50
CA ASP A 356 -38.34 5.47 4.56
C ASP A 356 -36.85 5.84 4.65
N LEU A 357 -35.94 5.04 4.07
CA LEU A 357 -34.51 5.38 4.04
C LEU A 357 -34.19 6.43 2.98
N ASN A 358 -33.91 7.67 3.41
CA ASN A 358 -33.37 8.71 2.55
C ASN A 358 -31.85 8.54 2.38
N ILE A 359 -31.43 7.74 1.39
CA ILE A 359 -30.02 7.58 1.03
C ILE A 359 -29.64 8.72 0.10
N THR A 360 -28.69 9.57 0.53
CA THR A 360 -28.20 10.64 -0.34
C THR A 360 -27.31 10.08 -1.45
N HIS A 361 -27.26 10.69 -2.63
CA HIS A 361 -26.32 10.26 -3.68
C HIS A 361 -24.94 10.90 -3.48
N GLY A 362 -24.33 10.64 -2.33
CA GLY A 362 -23.04 11.18 -1.89
C GLY A 362 -21.91 10.16 -1.81
N PHE A 363 -20.67 10.66 -1.78
CA PHE A 363 -19.44 9.86 -1.62
C PHE A 363 -18.87 9.91 -0.20
N ASP A 364 -19.61 10.49 0.74
CA ASP A 364 -19.19 10.62 2.12
C ASP A 364 -19.08 9.23 2.75
N ALA A 365 -17.87 8.87 3.15
CA ALA A 365 -17.59 7.55 3.68
C ALA A 365 -18.17 7.37 5.10
N TYR A 366 -18.57 6.15 5.43
CA TYR A 366 -18.87 5.71 6.79
C TYR A 366 -18.28 4.32 7.04
N LEU A 367 -18.04 4.01 8.31
CA LEU A 367 -17.48 2.76 8.79
C LEU A 367 -18.60 1.79 9.18
N MET A 368 -18.52 0.56 8.69
CA MET A 368 -19.42 -0.53 9.02
C MET A 368 -18.62 -1.75 9.48
N GLU A 369 -19.10 -2.50 10.46
CA GLU A 369 -18.44 -3.73 10.93
C GLU A 369 -19.23 -4.94 10.44
N ILE A 370 -18.54 -5.90 9.82
CA ILE A 370 -19.15 -7.11 9.23
C ILE A 370 -18.47 -8.34 9.80
N PHE A 371 -19.24 -9.39 10.06
CA PHE A 371 -18.77 -10.67 10.61
C PHE A 371 -18.96 -11.79 9.58
N PRO A 372 -18.14 -11.84 8.52
CA PRO A 372 -18.25 -12.92 7.56
C PRO A 372 -17.82 -14.25 8.20
N SER A 373 -18.57 -15.32 7.97
CA SER A 373 -18.07 -16.68 8.19
C SER A 373 -17.35 -17.14 6.93
N PHE A 374 -16.03 -17.21 6.98
CA PHE A 374 -15.27 -17.92 5.95
C PHE A 374 -15.14 -19.37 6.40
N ASP A 375 -15.28 -20.31 5.46
CA ASP A 375 -14.99 -21.72 5.74
C ASP A 375 -13.49 -21.86 6.00
N PHE A 376 -13.14 -22.11 7.26
CA PHE A 376 -11.75 -22.25 7.70
C PHE A 376 -11.31 -23.71 7.58
N ASP A 377 -10.24 -23.96 6.83
CA ASP A 377 -9.44 -25.17 7.08
C ASP A 377 -8.82 -24.98 8.47
N ASN A 378 -9.08 -25.92 9.39
CA ASN A 378 -8.70 -25.82 10.81
C ASN A 378 -7.32 -25.18 11.00
N ASP A 379 -7.27 -24.18 11.89
CA ASP A 379 -6.08 -23.37 12.22
C ASP A 379 -4.81 -24.25 12.28
N GLU A 380 -3.76 -23.83 11.56
CA GLU A 380 -2.42 -24.38 11.78
C GLU A 380 -2.10 -24.25 13.27
N GLN A 381 -1.90 -25.37 13.96
CA GLN A 381 -1.52 -25.37 15.37
C GLN A 381 -0.06 -24.91 15.50
N ILE A 382 0.18 -23.60 15.43
CA ILE A 382 1.51 -22.98 15.52
C ILE A 382 2.13 -23.36 16.85
N CYS A 383 1.37 -23.30 17.94
CA CYS A 383 1.88 -23.68 19.26
C CYS A 383 2.23 -25.17 19.31
N GLN A 384 1.41 -26.06 18.73
CA GLN A 384 1.75 -27.48 18.66
C GLN A 384 3.04 -27.70 17.85
N SER A 385 3.22 -26.96 16.76
CA SER A 385 4.42 -27.05 15.91
C SER A 385 5.68 -26.52 16.60
N LEU A 386 5.55 -25.46 17.43
CA LEU A 386 6.66 -24.85 18.15
C LEU A 386 7.05 -25.65 19.40
N PHE A 387 6.08 -26.20 20.12
CA PHE A 387 6.28 -26.88 21.40
C PHE A 387 6.21 -28.41 21.30
N ASN A 388 5.97 -28.96 20.11
CA ASN A 388 5.72 -30.38 19.80
C ASN A 388 4.55 -31.02 20.58
N LYS A 389 3.81 -30.23 21.37
CA LYS A 389 2.75 -30.68 22.28
C LYS A 389 1.73 -29.57 22.49
N TYR A 390 0.50 -29.96 22.81
CA TYR A 390 -0.63 -29.07 23.04
C TYR A 390 -1.36 -29.47 24.32
N PRO A 391 -1.70 -28.53 25.22
CA PRO A 391 -2.43 -28.87 26.44
C PRO A 391 -3.75 -29.58 26.11
N PRO A 392 -4.11 -30.67 26.82
CA PRO A 392 -5.38 -31.35 26.57
C PRO A 392 -6.56 -30.44 26.95
N ASN A 393 -7.63 -30.48 26.16
CA ASN A 393 -8.90 -29.85 26.52
C ASN A 393 -9.66 -30.75 27.49
N ILE A 394 -9.63 -30.40 28.78
CA ILE A 394 -10.23 -31.22 29.83
C ILE A 394 -11.55 -30.59 30.28
N LYS A 395 -12.64 -31.35 30.18
CA LYS A 395 -13.91 -30.95 30.81
C LYS A 395 -13.76 -30.98 32.33
N ILE A 396 -14.10 -29.87 32.98
CA ILE A 396 -14.17 -29.74 34.43
C ILE A 396 -15.66 -29.84 34.79
N GLU A 397 -15.99 -30.70 35.74
CA GLU A 397 -17.35 -30.76 36.28
C GLU A 397 -17.65 -29.48 37.08
N ASP A 398 -18.82 -28.90 36.85
CA ASP A 398 -19.27 -27.71 37.55
C ASP A 398 -19.46 -28.03 39.05
N ASN A 399 -18.54 -27.55 39.88
CA ASN A 399 -18.61 -27.66 41.33
C ASN A 399 -18.27 -26.31 41.96
N GLU A 400 -19.31 -25.59 42.43
CA GLU A 400 -19.14 -24.26 43.02
C GLU A 400 -18.21 -24.26 44.23
N ASN A 401 -18.25 -25.30 45.06
CA ASN A 401 -17.43 -25.37 46.27
C ASN A 401 -15.95 -25.48 45.89
N TYR A 402 -15.61 -26.40 44.97
CA TYR A 402 -14.25 -26.53 44.46
C TYR A 402 -13.79 -25.28 43.71
N SER A 403 -14.67 -24.62 42.95
CA SER A 403 -14.34 -23.35 42.30
C SER A 403 -13.97 -22.25 43.32
N ARG A 404 -14.74 -22.13 44.41
CA ARG A 404 -14.44 -21.18 45.51
C ARG A 404 -13.13 -21.51 46.20
N LEU A 405 -12.88 -22.79 46.50
CA LEU A 405 -11.63 -23.24 47.11
C LEU A 405 -10.43 -23.02 46.19
N TYR A 406 -10.55 -23.32 44.90
CA TYR A 406 -9.48 -23.08 43.93
C TYR A 406 -9.15 -21.59 43.81
N ARG A 407 -10.14 -20.68 43.85
CA ARG A 407 -9.88 -19.24 43.92
C ARG A 407 -9.10 -18.84 45.18
N ALA A 408 -9.36 -19.48 46.32
CA ALA A 408 -8.59 -19.25 47.54
C ALA A 408 -7.14 -19.73 47.38
N VAL A 409 -6.92 -20.88 46.74
CA VAL A 409 -5.57 -21.39 46.38
C VAL A 409 -4.85 -20.40 45.46
N GLN A 410 -5.52 -19.88 44.42
CA GLN A 410 -4.96 -18.87 43.52
C GLN A 410 -4.59 -17.56 44.24
N MET A 411 -5.44 -17.10 45.17
CA MET A 411 -5.17 -15.91 45.98
C MET A 411 -3.96 -16.10 46.89
N GLU A 412 -3.84 -17.27 47.53
CA GLU A 412 -2.70 -17.59 48.38
C GLU A 412 -1.41 -17.73 47.56
N ALA A 413 -1.47 -18.37 46.38
CA ALA A 413 -0.33 -18.47 45.46
C ALA A 413 0.17 -17.08 45.05
N LYS A 414 -0.76 -16.18 44.68
CA LYS A 414 -0.46 -14.77 44.34
C LYS A 414 0.15 -14.01 45.52
N LYS A 415 -0.38 -14.18 46.73
CA LYS A 415 0.13 -13.54 47.96
C LYS A 415 1.58 -13.93 48.24
N ASN A 416 1.92 -15.19 48.00
CA ASN A 416 3.27 -15.72 48.21
C ASN A 416 4.19 -15.57 46.97
N SER A 417 3.71 -14.98 45.88
CA SER A 417 4.44 -14.86 44.60
C SER A 417 4.99 -16.19 44.07
N ILE A 418 4.23 -17.28 44.24
CA ILE A 418 4.55 -18.61 43.71
C ILE A 418 3.48 -19.08 42.72
N ASP A 419 3.82 -20.02 41.85
CA ASP A 419 2.87 -20.64 40.92
C ASP A 419 1.86 -21.55 41.66
N VAL A 420 0.64 -21.64 41.14
CA VAL A 420 -0.45 -22.44 41.73
C VAL A 420 -0.06 -23.92 41.82
N TYR A 421 0.59 -24.45 40.79
CA TYR A 421 1.08 -25.83 40.79
C TYR A 421 2.17 -26.05 41.86
N MET A 422 3.06 -25.07 42.05
CA MET A 422 4.09 -25.12 43.10
C MET A 422 3.45 -25.08 44.49
N LEU A 423 2.45 -24.22 44.71
CA LEU A 423 1.70 -24.17 45.97
C LEU A 423 1.00 -25.51 46.28
N ILE A 424 0.39 -26.15 45.27
CA ILE A 424 -0.32 -27.44 45.42
C ILE A 424 0.63 -28.58 45.81
N ASN A 425 1.89 -28.50 45.37
CA ASN A 425 2.92 -29.51 45.64
C ASN A 425 3.81 -29.21 46.84
N ASP A 426 3.76 -28.00 47.39
CA ASP A 426 4.57 -27.61 48.54
C ASP A 426 3.94 -28.08 49.85
N GLN A 427 4.58 -29.08 50.48
CA GLN A 427 4.13 -29.67 51.74
C GLN A 427 4.04 -28.68 52.91
N ARG A 428 4.66 -27.49 52.80
CA ARG A 428 4.58 -26.44 53.83
C ARG A 428 3.21 -25.77 53.88
N TYR A 429 2.48 -25.75 52.77
CA TYR A 429 1.16 -25.14 52.67
C TYR A 429 0.08 -26.23 52.81
N LYS A 430 -0.23 -26.59 54.05
CA LYS A 430 -1.26 -27.59 54.37
C LYS A 430 -2.67 -27.01 54.20
N PHE A 431 -3.13 -26.84 52.97
CA PHE A 431 -4.57 -26.84 52.71
C PHE A 431 -5.09 -28.26 52.98
N SER A 432 -5.76 -28.47 54.10
CA SER A 432 -6.30 -29.79 54.49
C SER A 432 -7.14 -30.45 53.39
N LEU A 433 -7.80 -29.63 52.57
CA LEU A 433 -8.61 -30.04 51.42
C LEU A 433 -7.80 -30.50 50.20
N LEU A 434 -6.53 -30.14 50.04
CA LEU A 434 -5.67 -30.65 48.95
C LEU A 434 -5.34 -32.14 49.10
N ASN A 435 -5.57 -32.72 50.28
CA ASN A 435 -5.48 -34.16 50.51
C ASN A 435 -6.70 -34.92 49.95
N GLU A 436 -7.79 -34.22 49.61
CA GLU A 436 -8.94 -34.80 48.94
C GLU A 436 -8.61 -35.00 47.45
N THR A 437 -8.56 -36.25 47.00
CA THR A 437 -8.13 -36.62 45.63
C THR A 437 -8.99 -35.96 44.53
N SER A 438 -10.28 -35.81 44.78
CA SER A 438 -11.24 -35.12 43.92
C SER A 438 -10.93 -33.63 43.78
N PHE A 439 -10.67 -32.92 44.89
CA PHE A 439 -10.30 -31.50 44.85
C PHE A 439 -8.92 -31.27 44.22
N ARG A 440 -7.95 -32.15 44.51
CA ARG A 440 -6.61 -32.10 43.88
C ARG A 440 -6.71 -32.31 42.36
N SER A 441 -7.48 -33.31 41.92
CA SER A 441 -7.78 -33.52 40.49
C SER A 441 -8.44 -32.29 39.87
N TYR A 442 -9.43 -31.69 40.55
CA TYR A 442 -10.07 -30.45 40.11
C TYR A 442 -9.07 -29.31 39.91
N CYS A 443 -8.14 -29.11 40.85
CA CYS A 443 -7.10 -28.08 40.74
C CYS A 443 -6.17 -28.33 39.54
N LEU A 444 -5.70 -29.56 39.35
CA LEU A 444 -4.81 -29.91 38.23
C LEU A 444 -5.50 -29.75 36.88
N LYS A 445 -6.76 -30.19 36.75
CA LYS A 445 -7.58 -29.94 35.54
C LYS A 445 -7.76 -28.45 35.28
N SER A 446 -7.99 -27.66 36.34
CA SER A 446 -8.11 -26.20 36.24
C SER A 446 -6.81 -25.54 35.75
N ILE A 447 -5.65 -26.01 36.22
CA ILE A 447 -4.34 -25.55 35.75
C ILE A 447 -4.13 -25.90 34.27
N LEU A 448 -4.45 -27.13 33.85
CA LEU A 448 -4.33 -27.53 32.43
C LEU A 448 -5.22 -26.68 31.52
N ASN A 449 -6.44 -26.35 31.95
CA ASN A 449 -7.31 -25.43 31.20
C ASN A 449 -6.78 -23.99 31.19
N GLU A 450 -6.13 -23.53 32.27
CA GLU A 450 -5.41 -22.24 32.27
C GLU A 450 -4.24 -22.27 31.26
N TYR A 451 -3.46 -23.35 31.21
CA TYR A 451 -2.41 -23.54 30.21
C TYR A 451 -2.95 -23.60 28.79
N LEU A 452 -4.04 -24.32 28.55
CA LEU A 452 -4.72 -24.35 27.26
C LEU A 452 -5.16 -22.94 26.84
N THR A 453 -5.77 -22.18 27.75
CA THR A 453 -6.19 -20.79 27.50
C THR A 453 -4.99 -19.90 27.17
N ASN A 454 -3.88 -20.07 27.89
CA ASN A 454 -2.63 -19.35 27.64
C ASN A 454 -2.02 -19.71 26.28
N TYR A 455 -2.03 -20.99 25.90
CA TYR A 455 -1.60 -21.47 24.59
C TYR A 455 -2.46 -20.87 23.47
N ASN A 456 -3.78 -20.95 23.59
CA ASN A 456 -4.71 -20.31 22.63
C ASN A 456 -4.44 -18.80 22.51
N THR A 457 -4.16 -18.12 23.64
CA THR A 457 -3.87 -16.69 23.66
C THR A 457 -2.52 -16.36 23.01
N LEU A 458 -1.50 -17.19 23.24
CA LEU A 458 -0.18 -17.07 22.66
C LEU A 458 -0.24 -17.28 21.14
N GLU A 459 -0.94 -18.33 20.70
CA GLU A 459 -1.24 -18.63 19.31
C GLU A 459 -1.94 -17.46 18.61
N THR A 460 -3.03 -16.98 19.21
CA THR A 460 -3.75 -15.79 18.76
C THR A 460 -2.81 -14.59 18.66
N SER A 461 -1.89 -14.42 19.62
CA SER A 461 -0.92 -13.32 19.61
C SER A 461 0.11 -13.44 18.48
N PHE A 462 0.56 -14.66 18.15
CA PHE A 462 1.44 -14.91 17.00
C PHE A 462 0.73 -14.61 15.68
N LEU A 463 -0.49 -15.13 15.51
CA LEU A 463 -1.31 -14.86 14.33
C LEU A 463 -1.58 -13.36 14.16
N LEU A 464 -1.90 -12.66 15.26
CA LEU A 464 -2.04 -11.20 15.30
C LEU A 464 -0.78 -10.47 14.86
N ALA A 465 0.37 -10.86 15.39
CA ALA A 465 1.65 -10.20 15.07
C ALA A 465 2.06 -10.43 13.61
N GLU A 466 1.86 -11.64 13.10
CA GLU A 466 2.09 -11.97 11.69
C GLU A 466 1.15 -11.18 10.77
N HIS A 467 -0.14 -11.18 11.06
CA HIS A 467 -1.13 -10.43 10.29
C HIS A 467 -0.87 -8.92 10.34
N GLU A 468 -0.47 -8.37 11.49
CA GLU A 468 -0.04 -6.97 11.62
C GLU A 468 1.18 -6.68 10.74
N SER A 469 2.18 -7.58 10.71
CA SER A 469 3.37 -7.44 9.86
C SER A 469 2.99 -7.40 8.38
N ARG A 470 2.17 -8.34 7.92
CA ARG A 470 1.71 -8.40 6.53
C ARG A 470 0.91 -7.15 6.13
N GLN A 471 0.05 -6.66 7.02
CA GLN A 471 -0.69 -5.40 6.79
C GLN A 471 0.25 -4.18 6.73
N ARG A 472 1.39 -4.18 7.43
CA ARG A 472 2.40 -3.11 7.31
C ARG A 472 3.09 -3.14 5.96
N ASP A 473 3.43 -4.32 5.46
CA ASP A 473 4.03 -4.47 4.13
C ASP A 473 3.07 -4.01 3.03
N LEU A 474 1.80 -4.42 3.14
CA LEU A 474 0.73 -4.00 2.22
C LEU A 474 0.51 -2.49 2.28
N LYS A 475 0.52 -1.89 3.47
CA LYS A 475 0.43 -0.42 3.63
C LYS A 475 1.51 0.29 2.82
N SER A 476 2.76 -0.17 2.87
CA SER A 476 3.86 0.44 2.13
C SER A 476 3.62 0.40 0.63
N ALA A 477 3.10 -0.71 0.09
CA ALA A 477 2.77 -0.82 -1.32
C ALA A 477 1.61 0.09 -1.74
N ILE A 478 0.58 0.21 -0.88
CA ILE A 478 -0.55 1.12 -1.13
C ILE A 478 -0.07 2.57 -1.06
N ASP A 479 0.78 2.95 -0.11
CA ASP A 479 1.36 4.29 0.00
C ASP A 479 2.09 4.69 -1.29
N ASP A 480 2.95 3.81 -1.81
CA ASP A 480 3.70 4.06 -3.06
C ASP A 480 2.77 4.24 -4.27
N TYR A 481 1.73 3.42 -4.36
CA TYR A 481 0.75 3.53 -5.44
C TYR A 481 -0.13 4.78 -5.32
N MET A 482 -0.57 5.07 -4.10
CA MET A 482 -1.35 6.27 -3.78
C MET A 482 -0.56 7.53 -4.11
N GLN A 483 0.75 7.57 -3.86
CA GLN A 483 1.61 8.69 -4.28
C GLN A 483 1.63 8.88 -5.80
N THR A 484 1.73 7.78 -6.56
CA THR A 484 1.67 7.80 -8.02
C THR A 484 0.32 8.35 -8.49
N LEU A 485 -0.79 7.92 -7.88
CA LEU A 485 -2.12 8.43 -8.21
C LEU A 485 -2.30 9.89 -7.80
N PHE A 486 -1.80 10.30 -6.62
CA PHE A 486 -1.84 11.68 -6.16
C PHE A 486 -1.15 12.60 -7.14
N PHE A 487 0.01 12.23 -7.66
CA PHE A 487 0.69 13.07 -8.63
C PHE A 487 -0.15 13.24 -9.91
N ARG A 488 -0.76 12.18 -10.45
CA ARG A 488 -1.65 12.31 -11.61
C ARG A 488 -2.87 13.19 -11.30
N PHE A 489 -3.50 12.93 -10.16
CA PHE A 489 -4.74 13.57 -9.72
C PHE A 489 -4.52 15.07 -9.42
N ALA A 490 -3.52 15.37 -8.58
CA ALA A 490 -3.17 16.72 -8.19
C ALA A 490 -2.68 17.53 -9.40
N GLY A 491 -1.95 16.92 -10.35
CA GLY A 491 -1.46 17.64 -11.54
C GLY A 491 -2.60 18.19 -12.39
N ASN A 492 -3.64 17.41 -12.63
CA ASN A 492 -4.82 17.86 -13.36
C ASN A 492 -5.56 18.98 -12.64
N TYR A 493 -5.69 18.88 -11.31
CA TYR A 493 -6.35 19.90 -10.49
C TYR A 493 -5.54 21.21 -10.42
N LEU A 494 -4.26 21.09 -10.08
CA LEU A 494 -3.33 22.19 -9.85
C LEU A 494 -3.06 22.95 -11.14
N ARG A 495 -2.86 22.27 -12.28
CA ARG A 495 -2.70 22.94 -13.58
C ARG A 495 -3.86 23.90 -13.88
N ARG A 496 -5.10 23.55 -13.53
CA ARG A 496 -6.28 24.43 -13.73
C ARG A 496 -6.33 25.62 -12.77
N LYS A 497 -5.69 25.53 -11.60
CA LYS A 497 -5.75 26.54 -10.53
C LYS A 497 -4.53 27.46 -10.50
N VAL A 498 -3.33 26.92 -10.69
CA VAL A 498 -2.05 27.64 -10.64
C VAL A 498 -1.93 28.63 -11.81
N LEU A 499 -2.43 28.27 -13.01
CA LEU A 499 -2.41 29.16 -14.18
C LEU A 499 -3.19 30.48 -14.01
N LYS A 500 -4.01 30.61 -12.97
CA LYS A 500 -4.82 31.83 -12.73
C LYS A 500 -4.07 32.93 -11.97
N ASN A 501 -2.99 32.61 -11.26
CA ASN A 501 -2.27 33.57 -10.42
C ASN A 501 -0.80 33.67 -10.85
N ARG A 502 -0.47 34.74 -11.58
CA ARG A 502 0.85 34.91 -12.25
C ARG A 502 1.94 35.53 -11.38
N HIS A 503 1.61 36.15 -10.25
CA HIS A 503 2.55 37.06 -9.58
C HIS A 503 3.55 36.39 -8.62
N ARG A 504 3.22 35.25 -8.01
CA ARG A 504 4.14 34.43 -7.19
C ARG A 504 3.78 32.96 -7.27
N ILE A 505 4.72 32.12 -7.72
CA ILE A 505 4.50 30.68 -7.87
C ILE A 505 4.21 30.06 -6.49
N ASP A 506 5.02 30.36 -5.46
CA ASP A 506 4.82 29.80 -4.12
C ASP A 506 3.43 30.10 -3.55
N ASP A 507 2.99 31.37 -3.55
CA ASP A 507 1.67 31.73 -3.02
C ASP A 507 0.53 31.02 -3.76
N SER A 508 0.65 30.90 -5.09
CA SER A 508 -0.29 30.16 -5.93
C SER A 508 -0.31 28.68 -5.60
N LEU A 509 0.86 28.07 -5.41
CA LEU A 509 1.00 26.67 -5.03
C LEU A 509 0.44 26.42 -3.62
N SER A 510 0.87 27.20 -2.64
CA SER A 510 0.43 27.12 -1.25
C SER A 510 -1.08 27.32 -1.12
N THR A 511 -1.66 28.28 -1.85
CA THR A 511 -3.12 28.51 -1.88
C THR A 511 -3.85 27.32 -2.52
N ALA A 512 -3.37 26.83 -3.67
CA ALA A 512 -4.00 25.72 -4.37
C ALA A 512 -3.94 24.43 -3.54
N MET A 513 -2.81 24.17 -2.89
CA MET A 513 -2.64 23.03 -1.98
C MET A 513 -3.50 23.18 -0.74
N SER A 514 -3.55 24.35 -0.09
CA SER A 514 -4.40 24.57 1.08
C SER A 514 -5.89 24.38 0.76
N LYS A 515 -6.33 24.78 -0.44
CA LYS A 515 -7.68 24.50 -0.94
C LYS A 515 -7.92 23.03 -1.25
N MET A 516 -6.89 22.31 -1.70
CA MET A 516 -6.97 20.89 -2.04
C MET A 516 -7.09 20.02 -0.79
N VAL A 517 -6.33 20.38 0.25
CA VAL A 517 -6.24 19.66 1.53
C VAL A 517 -7.33 20.10 2.51
N ALA A 518 -7.87 21.31 2.35
CA ALA A 518 -8.98 21.85 3.16
C ALA A 518 -8.80 21.75 4.69
N GLY A 519 -7.55 21.80 5.17
CA GLY A 519 -7.22 21.73 6.59
C GLY A 519 -6.92 20.33 7.14
N ASP A 520 -7.03 19.28 6.31
CA ASP A 520 -6.69 17.92 6.73
C ASP A 520 -5.20 17.77 7.06
N GLN A 521 -4.89 16.97 8.09
CA GLN A 521 -3.51 16.66 8.45
C GLN A 521 -2.91 15.63 7.48
N ILE A 522 -2.20 16.12 6.47
CA ILE A 522 -1.45 15.30 5.52
C ILE A 522 0.00 15.18 5.96
N SER A 523 0.61 14.01 5.74
CA SER A 523 2.04 13.81 6.00
C SER A 523 2.89 14.77 5.16
N SER A 524 4.03 15.19 5.70
CA SER A 524 4.98 16.05 4.97
C SER A 524 5.43 15.43 3.65
N HIS A 525 5.55 14.10 3.61
CA HIS A 525 5.87 13.33 2.40
C HIS A 525 4.83 13.49 1.29
N ASN A 526 3.54 13.37 1.63
CA ASN A 526 2.47 13.55 0.65
C ASN A 526 2.32 15.02 0.26
N TYR A 527 2.54 15.95 1.20
CA TYR A 527 2.56 17.39 0.91
C TYR A 527 3.70 17.75 -0.06
N PHE A 528 4.88 17.14 0.11
CA PHE A 528 6.01 17.27 -0.80
C PHE A 528 5.68 16.73 -2.19
N ALA A 529 5.14 15.51 -2.29
CA ALA A 529 4.75 14.92 -3.57
C ALA A 529 3.76 15.81 -4.35
N ILE A 530 2.73 16.33 -3.67
CA ILE A 530 1.77 17.28 -4.25
C ILE A 530 2.47 18.56 -4.70
N GLY A 531 3.41 19.08 -3.90
CA GLY A 531 4.20 20.26 -4.24
C GLY A 531 5.01 20.07 -5.52
N CYS A 532 5.70 18.94 -5.66
CA CYS A 532 6.40 18.56 -6.89
C CYS A 532 5.46 18.49 -8.09
N THR A 533 4.31 17.86 -7.95
CA THR A 533 3.29 17.83 -9.02
C THR A 533 2.83 19.23 -9.44
N ALA A 534 2.67 20.12 -8.46
CA ALA A 534 2.31 21.50 -8.68
C ALA A 534 3.36 22.22 -9.52
N LEU A 535 4.64 22.02 -9.18
CA LEU A 535 5.78 22.55 -9.93
C LEU A 535 5.83 22.02 -11.37
N ASP A 536 5.53 20.73 -11.56
CA ASP A 536 5.49 20.14 -12.89
C ASP A 536 4.34 20.67 -13.76
N SER A 537 3.35 21.32 -13.14
CA SER A 537 2.25 21.99 -13.83
C SER A 537 2.60 23.40 -14.30
N VAL A 538 3.72 23.98 -13.85
CA VAL A 538 4.19 25.30 -14.27
C VAL A 538 5.01 25.17 -15.55
N ASN A 539 4.62 25.89 -16.60
CA ASN A 539 5.41 25.99 -17.81
C ASN A 539 6.33 27.20 -17.71
N ILE A 540 7.64 26.93 -17.67
CA ILE A 540 8.67 27.96 -17.57
C ILE A 540 9.50 27.91 -18.83
N THR A 541 9.68 29.08 -19.44
CA THR A 541 10.65 29.29 -20.51
C THR A 541 11.86 30.04 -19.96
N ILE A 542 13.04 29.62 -20.37
CA ILE A 542 14.32 30.19 -19.93
C ILE A 542 14.76 31.19 -20.99
N ASN A 543 15.25 32.35 -20.55
CA ASN A 543 15.86 33.33 -21.42
C ASN A 543 17.14 32.75 -22.05
N SER A 544 17.13 32.57 -23.36
CA SER A 544 18.25 31.98 -24.11
C SER A 544 19.53 32.82 -24.06
N LYS A 545 19.45 34.09 -23.64
CA LYS A 545 20.62 34.97 -23.48
C LYS A 545 21.36 34.77 -22.16
N PHE A 546 20.85 33.92 -21.26
CA PHE A 546 21.51 33.67 -19.98
C PHE A 546 22.73 32.75 -20.15
N GLU A 547 23.93 33.33 -20.14
CA GLU A 547 25.21 32.60 -20.27
C GLU A 547 25.69 31.89 -19.00
N GLY A 548 24.98 32.07 -17.88
CA GLY A 548 25.34 31.51 -16.57
C GLY A 548 25.63 30.00 -16.58
N PRO A 549 24.88 29.13 -17.29
CA PRO A 549 25.16 27.70 -17.35
C PRO A 549 26.55 27.38 -17.91
N ARG A 550 26.99 28.12 -18.94
CA ARG A 550 28.31 27.93 -19.55
C ARG A 550 29.42 28.36 -18.59
N LYS A 551 29.24 29.50 -17.93
CA LYS A 551 30.19 29.98 -16.91
C LYS A 551 30.29 29.01 -15.72
N PHE A 552 29.15 28.52 -15.23
CA PHE A 552 29.10 27.57 -14.13
C PHE A 552 29.80 26.24 -14.44
N LEU A 553 29.66 25.73 -15.67
CA LEU A 553 30.40 24.54 -16.12
C LEU A 553 31.91 24.81 -16.19
N ALA A 554 32.33 25.99 -16.66
CA ALA A 554 33.74 26.38 -16.65
C ALA A 554 34.31 26.43 -15.22
N LEU A 555 33.59 27.03 -14.27
CA LEU A 555 33.99 27.07 -12.86
C LEU A 555 34.06 25.67 -12.24
N SER A 556 33.13 24.78 -12.61
CA SER A 556 33.14 23.39 -12.14
C SER A 556 34.38 22.63 -12.65
N ASN A 557 34.78 22.87 -13.90
CA ASN A 557 36.00 22.29 -14.48
C ASN A 557 37.26 22.87 -13.82
N ASP A 558 37.32 24.19 -13.64
CA ASP A 558 38.43 24.86 -12.96
C ASP A 558 38.64 24.32 -11.54
N TRP A 559 37.54 24.07 -10.81
CA TRP A 559 37.59 23.45 -9.49
C TRP A 559 38.21 22.04 -9.55
N LEU A 560 37.82 21.21 -10.53
CA LEU A 560 38.38 19.86 -10.68
C LEU A 560 39.87 19.90 -11.09
N GLU A 561 40.28 20.85 -11.92
CA GLU A 561 41.66 20.92 -12.36
C GLU A 561 42.60 21.46 -11.26
N ARG A 562 42.12 22.42 -10.47
CA ARG A 562 42.98 23.15 -9.51
C ARG A 562 42.85 22.66 -8.07
N ILE A 563 41.64 22.39 -7.61
CA ILE A 563 41.33 22.14 -6.19
C ILE A 563 41.32 20.64 -5.91
N TRP A 564 40.65 19.85 -6.77
CA TRP A 564 40.50 18.41 -6.56
C TRP A 564 41.81 17.62 -6.38
N PRO A 565 42.90 17.86 -7.14
CA PRO A 565 44.14 17.08 -7.02
C PRO A 565 44.77 17.16 -5.63
N ASN A 566 44.54 18.26 -4.91
CA ASN A 566 45.10 18.53 -3.59
C ASN A 566 44.05 18.44 -2.48
N HIS A 567 42.84 17.95 -2.77
CA HIS A 567 41.75 17.97 -1.81
C HIS A 567 41.98 16.94 -0.69
N PRO A 568 41.83 17.29 0.61
CA PRO A 568 42.09 16.38 1.74
C PRO A 568 41.24 15.10 1.79
N CYS A 569 40.19 15.03 0.97
CA CYS A 569 39.25 13.90 0.88
C CYS A 569 39.46 13.04 -0.37
N GLN A 570 40.52 13.31 -1.15
CA GLN A 570 40.70 12.70 -2.47
C GLN A 570 40.70 11.18 -2.42
N GLU A 571 41.49 10.59 -1.51
CA GLU A 571 41.62 9.14 -1.36
C GLU A 571 40.27 8.46 -1.06
N TYR A 572 39.54 8.98 -0.07
CA TYR A 572 38.23 8.44 0.33
C TYR A 572 37.19 8.42 -0.79
N VAL A 573 37.16 9.49 -1.58
CA VAL A 573 36.22 9.68 -2.69
C VAL A 573 36.67 8.88 -3.92
N LYS A 574 37.99 8.74 -4.15
CA LYS A 574 38.57 7.94 -5.24
C LYS A 574 38.11 6.48 -5.14
N ASP A 575 38.08 5.92 -3.93
CA ASP A 575 37.58 4.55 -3.68
C ASP A 575 36.09 4.37 -4.02
N ARG A 576 35.33 5.47 -4.10
CA ARG A 576 33.88 5.49 -4.39
C ARG A 576 33.57 6.07 -5.76
N MET A 577 34.59 6.43 -6.55
CA MET A 577 34.45 7.21 -7.77
C MET A 577 33.46 6.57 -8.76
N VAL A 578 33.57 5.26 -9.01
CA VAL A 578 32.66 4.56 -9.94
C VAL A 578 31.19 4.72 -9.52
N ARG A 579 30.89 4.61 -8.22
CA ARG A 579 29.52 4.78 -7.72
C ARG A 579 29.04 6.23 -7.85
N ILE A 580 29.93 7.19 -7.58
CA ILE A 580 29.65 8.63 -7.73
C ILE A 580 29.37 8.98 -9.19
N LEU A 581 30.18 8.50 -10.12
CA LEU A 581 29.99 8.72 -11.56
C LEU A 581 28.69 8.06 -12.05
N ASN A 582 28.39 6.84 -11.58
CA ASN A 582 27.12 6.19 -11.88
C ASN A 582 25.93 7.02 -11.37
N LEU A 583 25.99 7.57 -10.16
CA LEU A 583 24.94 8.44 -9.64
C LEU A 583 24.83 9.76 -10.42
N ALA A 584 25.96 10.32 -10.86
CA ALA A 584 26.01 11.54 -11.67
C ALA A 584 25.28 11.41 -13.00
N THR A 585 25.24 10.20 -13.60
CA THR A 585 24.47 9.96 -14.83
C THR A 585 22.97 10.25 -14.68
N ARG A 586 22.43 10.29 -13.44
CA ARG A 586 21.03 10.68 -13.21
C ARG A 586 20.82 12.18 -13.49
N LEU A 587 21.80 13.02 -13.18
CA LEU A 587 21.68 14.48 -13.32
C LEU A 587 21.68 14.94 -14.79
N THR A 588 22.19 14.12 -15.72
CA THR A 588 22.15 14.42 -17.17
C THR A 588 20.72 14.53 -17.69
N GLN A 589 19.76 13.93 -16.98
CA GLN A 589 18.35 13.87 -17.37
C GLN A 589 17.59 15.16 -17.03
N LEU A 590 18.18 16.08 -16.24
CA LEU A 590 17.47 17.25 -15.73
C LEU A 590 16.83 18.09 -16.85
N GLY A 591 17.52 18.28 -17.98
CA GLY A 591 17.01 19.06 -19.11
C GLY A 591 15.68 18.59 -19.68
N GLU A 592 15.41 17.28 -19.63
CA GLU A 592 14.19 16.68 -20.18
C GLU A 592 13.03 16.64 -19.17
N LEU A 593 13.32 16.86 -17.88
CA LEU A 593 12.36 16.75 -16.79
C LEU A 593 11.67 18.08 -16.49
N LYS A 594 10.48 17.98 -15.91
CA LYS A 594 9.77 19.11 -15.31
C LYS A 594 10.29 19.39 -13.88
N TYR A 595 10.11 20.60 -13.36
CA TYR A 595 10.81 21.10 -12.16
C TYR A 595 10.56 20.31 -10.86
N GLY A 596 9.35 19.78 -10.67
CA GLY A 596 9.04 18.88 -9.57
C GLY A 596 9.80 17.56 -9.67
N LYS A 597 9.81 16.93 -10.84
CA LYS A 597 10.64 15.73 -11.11
C LYS A 597 12.14 16.03 -10.97
N ARG A 598 12.60 17.19 -11.42
CA ARG A 598 13.99 17.64 -11.24
C ARG A 598 14.35 17.74 -9.75
N LEU A 599 13.46 18.31 -8.93
CA LEU A 599 13.66 18.40 -7.48
C LEU A 599 13.76 17.02 -6.84
N VAL A 600 12.83 16.10 -7.15
CA VAL A 600 12.89 14.71 -6.64
C VAL A 600 14.21 14.04 -7.03
N LEU A 601 14.62 14.14 -8.29
CA LEU A 601 15.87 13.56 -8.78
C LEU A 601 17.11 14.12 -8.05
N ILE A 602 17.14 15.43 -7.81
CA ILE A 602 18.24 16.08 -7.07
C ILE A 602 18.28 15.57 -5.62
N LEU A 603 17.15 15.51 -4.93
CA LEU A 603 17.09 15.04 -3.54
C LEU A 603 17.49 13.56 -3.43
N ASP A 604 17.02 12.71 -4.35
CA ASP A 604 17.38 11.30 -4.41
C ASP A 604 18.88 11.11 -4.70
N PHE A 605 19.44 11.93 -5.59
CA PHE A 605 20.87 11.98 -5.88
C PHE A 605 21.69 12.33 -4.64
N VAL A 606 21.34 13.40 -3.93
CA VAL A 606 22.05 13.84 -2.72
C VAL A 606 21.91 12.80 -1.61
N THR A 607 20.72 12.25 -1.40
CA THR A 607 20.48 11.18 -0.42
C THR A 607 21.32 9.94 -0.72
N SER A 608 21.44 9.58 -2.00
CA SER A 608 22.31 8.49 -2.44
C SER A 608 23.79 8.78 -2.14
N LEU A 609 24.26 10.01 -2.37
CA LEU A 609 25.62 10.40 -2.00
C LEU A 609 25.85 10.41 -0.48
N ILE A 610 24.88 10.87 0.31
CA ILE A 610 24.95 10.82 1.79
C ILE A 610 25.17 9.38 2.25
N SER A 611 24.48 8.40 1.64
CA SER A 611 24.66 6.99 1.96
C SER A 611 26.06 6.45 1.67
N LEU A 612 26.83 7.12 0.81
CA LEU A 612 28.23 6.77 0.51
C LEU A 612 29.24 7.41 1.48
N CYS A 613 28.84 8.42 2.26
CA CYS A 613 29.74 9.24 3.09
C CYS A 613 30.02 8.67 4.50
N ASP A 614 29.61 7.43 4.78
CA ASP A 614 29.69 6.79 6.10
C ASP A 614 29.25 7.74 7.24
N LYS A 615 30.01 7.82 8.34
CA LYS A 615 29.67 8.64 9.52
C LYS A 615 29.99 10.14 9.39
N GLN A 616 30.51 10.62 8.25
CA GLN A 616 30.96 12.03 8.10
C GLN A 616 30.46 12.71 6.80
N PRO A 617 29.13 12.81 6.58
CA PRO A 617 28.57 13.43 5.37
C PRO A 617 29.07 14.85 5.11
N LYS A 618 29.21 15.68 6.15
CA LYS A 618 29.68 17.08 6.00
C LYS A 618 31.07 17.22 5.37
N LYS A 619 31.96 16.24 5.58
CA LYS A 619 33.35 16.30 5.09
C LYS A 619 33.48 15.84 3.63
N TYR A 620 32.67 14.86 3.23
CA TYR A 620 32.85 14.15 1.95
C TYR A 620 31.82 14.53 0.89
N LEU A 621 30.63 14.98 1.30
CA LEU A 621 29.53 15.20 0.38
C LEU A 621 29.80 16.32 -0.64
N LEU A 622 30.40 17.43 -0.21
CA LEU A 622 30.65 18.59 -1.07
C LEU A 622 31.54 18.23 -2.28
N PRO A 623 32.74 17.64 -2.11
CA PRO A 623 33.56 17.16 -3.23
C PRO A 623 32.85 16.14 -4.12
N MET A 624 32.07 15.21 -3.54
CA MET A 624 31.31 14.23 -4.31
C MET A 624 30.27 14.89 -5.21
N ILE A 625 29.55 15.89 -4.70
CA ILE A 625 28.57 16.65 -5.48
C ILE A 625 29.27 17.40 -6.62
N HIS A 626 30.40 18.06 -6.37
CA HIS A 626 31.16 18.79 -7.41
C HIS A 626 31.60 17.87 -8.55
N ILE A 627 32.21 16.74 -8.23
CA ILE A 627 32.61 15.72 -9.22
C ILE A 627 31.41 15.24 -10.03
N SER A 628 30.29 14.97 -9.35
CA SER A 628 29.07 14.54 -10.04
C SER A 628 28.48 15.62 -10.96
N MET A 629 28.47 16.88 -10.55
CA MET A 629 27.96 17.99 -11.38
C MET A 629 28.78 18.17 -12.66
N MET A 630 30.11 18.09 -12.53
CA MET A 630 31.01 18.15 -13.67
C MET A 630 30.79 16.95 -14.61
N ASN A 631 30.76 15.73 -14.07
CA ASN A 631 30.54 14.53 -14.89
C ASN A 631 29.17 14.52 -15.58
N ALA A 632 28.16 15.11 -14.95
CA ALA A 632 26.85 15.25 -15.56
C ALA A 632 26.85 16.23 -16.75
N ASN A 633 27.81 17.18 -16.79
CA ASN A 633 27.94 18.23 -17.80
C ASN A 633 26.61 18.89 -18.17
N ALA A 634 25.73 19.08 -17.18
CA ALA A 634 24.36 19.49 -17.37
C ALA A 634 24.19 20.94 -16.94
N GLY A 635 24.25 21.88 -17.90
CA GLY A 635 24.00 23.31 -17.64
C GLY A 635 22.61 23.58 -17.03
N ASP A 636 21.66 22.67 -17.25
CA ASP A 636 20.35 22.64 -16.60
C ASP A 636 20.41 22.57 -15.07
N ILE A 637 21.50 22.08 -14.46
CA ILE A 637 21.68 22.02 -13.01
C ILE A 637 21.56 23.42 -12.41
N LEU A 638 22.31 24.40 -12.93
CA LEU A 638 22.28 25.77 -12.44
C LEU A 638 20.89 26.39 -12.61
N ILE A 639 20.29 26.23 -13.79
CA ILE A 639 18.96 26.79 -14.09
C ILE A 639 17.91 26.19 -13.16
N THR A 640 18.01 24.89 -12.90
CA THR A 640 17.11 24.20 -11.97
C THR A 640 17.29 24.71 -10.55
N PHE A 641 18.53 24.85 -10.11
CA PHE A 641 18.89 25.37 -8.82
C PHE A 641 18.34 26.78 -8.61
N LEU A 642 18.63 27.73 -9.50
CA LEU A 642 18.21 29.12 -9.37
C LEU A 642 16.70 29.25 -9.29
N PHE A 643 15.97 28.51 -10.14
CA PHE A 643 14.52 28.52 -10.12
C PHE A 643 13.97 28.03 -8.76
N LEU A 644 14.37 26.83 -8.34
CA LEU A 644 13.84 26.20 -7.13
C LEU A 644 14.27 26.95 -5.87
N HIS A 645 15.53 27.42 -5.82
CA HIS A 645 16.07 28.13 -4.66
C HIS A 645 15.33 29.45 -4.44
N HIS A 646 15.18 30.28 -5.48
CA HIS A 646 14.60 31.61 -5.35
C HIS A 646 13.07 31.65 -5.33
N ASN A 647 12.39 30.65 -5.89
CA ASN A 647 10.92 30.63 -5.95
C ASN A 647 10.27 29.72 -4.91
N LEU A 648 11.02 28.86 -4.22
CA LEU A 648 10.45 27.90 -3.27
C LEU A 648 11.22 27.81 -1.96
N PHE A 649 12.54 27.67 -2.01
CA PHE A 649 13.32 27.45 -0.78
C PHE A 649 13.68 28.74 -0.05
N SER A 650 13.66 29.88 -0.74
CA SER A 650 13.73 31.21 -0.13
C SER A 650 12.43 31.61 0.56
N SER A 651 11.28 31.07 0.14
CA SER A 651 9.97 31.34 0.76
C SER A 651 9.60 30.23 1.74
N SER A 652 9.48 30.59 3.02
CA SER A 652 9.31 29.61 4.10
C SER A 652 7.94 28.92 4.13
N VAL A 653 6.96 29.35 3.32
CA VAL A 653 5.56 28.93 3.45
C VAL A 653 5.36 27.48 3.01
N LEU A 654 5.83 27.11 1.82
CA LEU A 654 5.62 25.76 1.29
C LEU A 654 6.63 24.75 1.85
N THR A 655 7.90 25.15 1.96
CA THR A 655 8.99 24.29 2.42
C THR A 655 8.88 23.92 3.90
N SER A 656 8.27 24.77 4.74
CA SER A 656 7.97 24.42 6.13
C SER A 656 7.04 23.19 6.26
N LYS A 657 6.27 22.87 5.22
CA LYS A 657 5.35 21.71 5.19
C LYS A 657 5.96 20.45 4.57
N TRP A 658 7.09 20.53 3.88
CA TRP A 658 7.75 19.39 3.21
C TRP A 658 8.60 18.52 4.14
N GLY A 659 8.77 18.95 5.39
CA GLY A 659 9.54 18.23 6.39
C GLY A 659 11.02 18.57 6.33
N ARG A 660 11.68 18.46 7.49
CA ARG A 660 13.07 18.91 7.68
C ARG A 660 14.05 18.17 6.77
N GLY A 661 13.86 16.87 6.54
CA GLY A 661 14.76 16.07 5.69
C GLY A 661 14.87 16.58 4.25
N VAL A 662 13.76 17.06 3.65
CA VAL A 662 13.77 17.65 2.30
C VAL A 662 14.58 18.95 2.28
N VAL A 663 14.34 19.82 3.25
CA VAL A 663 15.01 21.13 3.36
C VAL A 663 16.50 20.95 3.65
N ASP A 664 16.87 20.06 4.57
CA ASP A 664 18.27 19.78 4.90
C ASP A 664 19.03 19.22 3.70
N THR A 665 18.42 18.27 2.96
CA THR A 665 19.01 17.68 1.75
C THR A 665 19.18 18.71 0.65
N TRP A 666 18.18 19.58 0.43
CA TRP A 666 18.28 20.69 -0.51
C TRP A 666 19.37 21.69 -0.11
N ASN A 667 19.49 22.02 1.17
CA ASN A 667 20.50 22.95 1.66
C ASN A 667 21.92 22.42 1.42
N MET A 668 22.15 21.12 1.59
CA MET A 668 23.44 20.50 1.25
C MET A 668 23.76 20.62 -0.25
N PHE A 669 22.77 20.43 -1.12
CA PHE A 669 22.93 20.66 -2.55
C PHE A 669 23.19 22.13 -2.89
N ALA A 670 22.43 23.04 -2.30
CA ALA A 670 22.56 24.48 -2.49
C ALA A 670 23.95 24.99 -2.08
N MET A 671 24.46 24.52 -0.94
CA MET A 671 25.83 24.83 -0.49
C MET A 671 26.87 24.45 -1.54
N ALA A 672 26.71 23.30 -2.20
CA ALA A 672 27.64 22.86 -3.24
C ALA A 672 27.61 23.74 -4.50
N ILE A 673 26.42 24.16 -4.93
CA ILE A 673 26.26 25.08 -6.07
C ILE A 673 26.89 26.45 -5.75
N TRP A 674 26.62 26.99 -4.56
CA TRP A 674 27.19 28.26 -4.13
C TRP A 674 28.72 28.20 -4.00
N ASP A 675 29.26 27.07 -3.52
CA ASP A 675 30.71 26.90 -3.39
C ASP A 675 31.43 26.89 -4.75
N ILE A 676 30.81 26.39 -5.81
CA ILE A 676 31.37 26.46 -7.18
C ILE A 676 31.38 27.91 -7.69
N MET A 677 30.34 28.68 -7.41
CA MET A 677 30.20 30.05 -7.92
C MET A 677 30.98 31.09 -7.14
N LYS A 678 31.54 30.74 -5.97
CA LYS A 678 32.19 31.72 -5.07
C LYS A 678 33.38 32.45 -5.70
N ASP A 679 34.04 31.82 -6.68
CA ASP A 679 35.23 32.36 -7.34
C ASP A 679 34.88 33.30 -8.53
N ASP A 680 33.61 33.40 -8.93
CA ASP A 680 33.11 34.39 -9.90
C ASP A 680 32.10 35.33 -9.21
N THR A 681 32.60 36.46 -8.71
CA THR A 681 31.80 37.44 -7.96
C THR A 681 30.67 38.04 -8.77
N ASP A 682 30.82 38.19 -10.09
CA ASP A 682 29.77 38.73 -10.98
C ASP A 682 28.63 37.73 -11.12
N LEU A 683 28.95 36.46 -11.43
CA LEU A 683 27.96 35.39 -11.53
C LEU A 683 27.25 35.19 -10.19
N LEU A 684 27.99 35.12 -9.08
CA LEU A 684 27.43 34.95 -7.74
C LEU A 684 26.45 36.09 -7.39
N THR A 685 26.86 37.35 -7.62
CA THR A 685 26.02 38.52 -7.32
C THR A 685 24.73 38.50 -8.14
N LYS A 686 24.83 38.19 -9.44
CA LYS A 686 23.66 38.05 -10.31
C LYS A 686 22.75 36.91 -9.85
N CYS A 687 23.30 35.73 -9.59
CA CYS A 687 22.56 34.56 -9.16
C CYS A 687 21.93 34.69 -7.76
N ASN A 688 22.44 35.56 -6.90
CA ASN A 688 21.84 35.89 -5.60
C ASN A 688 20.69 36.90 -5.69
N SER A 689 20.60 37.67 -6.77
CA SER A 689 19.52 38.65 -6.95
C SER A 689 18.23 37.97 -7.41
N THR A 690 17.20 37.99 -6.56
CA THR A 690 15.86 37.48 -6.92
C THR A 690 15.29 38.17 -8.15
N GLU A 691 15.55 39.47 -8.34
CA GLU A 691 15.10 40.22 -9.51
C GLU A 691 15.77 39.71 -10.79
N PHE A 692 17.09 39.53 -10.76
CA PHE A 692 17.84 38.96 -11.88
C PHE A 692 17.34 37.55 -12.19
N VAL A 693 17.19 36.70 -11.18
CA VAL A 693 16.73 35.32 -11.37
C VAL A 693 15.31 35.28 -11.94
N CYS A 694 14.40 36.14 -11.49
CA CYS A 694 13.08 36.29 -12.08
C CYS A 694 13.15 36.72 -13.55
N SER A 695 14.14 37.53 -13.95
CA SER A 695 14.33 37.91 -15.37
C SER A 695 14.80 36.77 -16.28
N ILE A 696 15.36 35.69 -15.72
CA ILE A 696 15.75 34.49 -16.46
C ILE A 696 14.53 33.69 -16.88
N TYR A 697 13.43 33.75 -16.13
CA TYR A 697 12.27 32.89 -16.31
C TYR A 697 11.05 33.67 -16.81
N LYS A 698 10.35 33.09 -17.78
CA LYS A 698 9.01 33.52 -18.16
C LYS A 698 8.02 32.38 -17.90
N VAL A 699 7.09 32.61 -16.97
CA VAL A 699 5.99 31.70 -16.67
C VAL A 699 4.91 31.89 -17.74
N ASN A 700 4.60 30.82 -18.48
CA ASN A 700 3.63 30.83 -19.57
C ASN A 700 2.23 30.45 -19.10
#